data_AF-A0A094CTA3-F1
#
_entry.id   AF-A0A094CTA3-F1
#
_cell.length_a   1.000
_cell.length_b   1.000
_cell.length_c   1.000
_cell.angle_alpha   90.00
_cell.angle_beta   90.00
_cell.angle_gamma   90.00
#
_symmetry.space_group_name_H-M   'P 1'
#
loop_
_entity.id
_entity.type
_entity.pdbx_description
1 polymer ?
#
loop_
_entity_poly.entity_id
_entity_poly.type
_entity_poly.pdbx_seq_one_letter_code
_entity_poly.pdbx_strand_id
1 'polypeptide(L)'
;MSTSKAEWYKDQFFISTSQNLLQIEVINKAFNADYMYWTKGMSEDKMKRMLSKSLCFGVYILPESSSEIAGRGSLTQIGLGRLITDESSFAYLTDVFIIPEHQANGLGRWLMQCINETLDSWPDLRRAMLFTKGDPCIEFYKRTMGMEVLPPGANGLAIMHKDGNGSPYKPQLYHWKRCRPNAGWQMNNPDLTSWFEQEGMDQYGAISNNIALFQLGYDFSATEFNNPFEFSTPSSHFQSTNLPPTSASSTDSRPRPKTRVSLACIPCRSRHTKCDAVSPACTQCLGSGRTCVYAESRRGRGKLAVLEQRQLSSNGETQLEREKRQSRSVSDATSATHSTHSTASSLDLRMSPVGLSPIGTTNETIVGPISETEDSSKLLDLYYAFFHDAHPYVLPQKFLNQRLKTDSASLEQVLPVLEFIGSLFAHSSAKKAMQERAGSILLADSLPDNGFSVQALLGFAIAVHSCDEFTNARGILDRAIRMALRIDMNAEAFATLNGEGNAVLAESWRRTWWYLYITDGIFSGIRHRLSFALRDIKSEVNLPCEDADYNSGNIPRPYTLEEYNSREFAGEDLKFSSFAYLVDMGHIVGTVLALGTEPGSAFEPDVVSADARLMNWIMYLPKEKQLVVEDPGKVDEVMFQAIMLYNTLKVYLHRPRSQLAYGSIERSSRCAPPPSEKHVQDEQRSFDFHTTKVLEAAEAGTGLFTLPSPFTTHSPLAICGLTLLILAQISACRFKLKGAEYKAARDRVRLGLGAIKVLGEVWAIGHVTVGEIQVIARDILSLQKSSEDGTSANGLSDSYGTAGSIGGVEMDVN
;
A
#
# COMPACT_ATOMS: atom_id res chain seq x y z
N MET A 1 -1.10 40.57 -21.31
CA MET A 1 -1.58 41.90 -20.88
C MET A 1 -0.48 42.53 -20.02
N SER A 2 -0.39 43.86 -19.95
CA SER A 2 0.62 44.54 -19.12
C SER A 2 0.32 44.28 -17.64
N THR A 3 1.24 43.65 -16.91
CA THR A 3 1.18 43.59 -15.45
C THR A 3 1.34 45.01 -14.90
N SER A 4 0.22 45.62 -14.49
CA SER A 4 0.26 46.89 -13.78
C SER A 4 1.01 46.67 -12.47
N LYS A 5 2.20 47.25 -12.34
CA LYS A 5 2.91 47.30 -11.06
C LYS A 5 1.98 47.91 -10.03
N ALA A 6 1.74 47.19 -8.96
CA ALA A 6 0.77 47.57 -7.96
C ALA A 6 1.52 48.27 -6.82
N GLU A 7 1.01 49.44 -6.45
CA GLU A 7 1.62 50.39 -5.52
C GLU A 7 0.54 50.93 -4.60
N TRP A 8 0.77 50.82 -3.28
CA TRP A 8 -0.16 51.27 -2.26
C TRP A 8 0.55 52.20 -1.29
N TYR A 9 -0.12 53.29 -0.92
CA TYR A 9 0.39 54.31 -0.03
C TYR A 9 -0.50 54.39 1.21
N LYS A 10 0.09 54.49 2.40
CA LYS A 10 -0.64 54.66 3.66
C LYS A 10 0.24 55.41 4.65
N ASP A 11 -0.21 56.60 5.04
CA ASP A 11 0.53 57.49 5.95
C ASP A 11 1.97 57.68 5.44
N GLN A 12 2.98 57.44 6.28
CA GLN A 12 4.42 57.46 5.93
C GLN A 12 4.95 56.13 5.33
N PHE A 13 4.07 55.21 4.92
CA PHE A 13 4.44 53.87 4.44
C PHE A 13 3.96 53.60 3.02
N PHE A 14 4.69 52.70 2.35
CA PHE A 14 4.48 52.36 0.94
C PHE A 14 4.69 50.86 0.70
N ILE A 15 3.84 50.25 -0.13
CA ILE A 15 3.99 48.85 -0.58
C ILE A 15 4.12 48.85 -2.11
N SER A 16 5.07 48.07 -2.63
CA SER A 16 5.26 47.90 -4.07
C SER A 16 5.55 46.45 -4.46
N THR A 17 5.02 46.04 -5.61
CA THR A 17 5.43 44.80 -6.30
C THR A 17 6.61 44.99 -7.25
N SER A 18 7.22 46.19 -7.31
CA SER A 18 8.36 46.47 -8.18
C SER A 18 9.63 45.79 -7.64
N GLN A 19 10.04 44.70 -8.30
CA GLN A 19 11.19 43.88 -7.92
C GLN A 19 12.52 44.67 -7.80
N ASN A 20 12.65 45.79 -8.52
CA ASN A 20 13.83 46.68 -8.48
C ASN A 20 14.00 47.45 -7.16
N LEU A 21 12.97 47.47 -6.29
CA LEU A 21 13.03 48.15 -4.99
C LEU A 21 13.44 47.21 -3.84
N LEU A 22 13.45 45.89 -4.06
CA LEU A 22 13.73 44.90 -3.02
C LEU A 22 15.19 44.99 -2.54
N GLN A 23 15.37 45.21 -1.23
CA GLN A 23 16.67 45.30 -0.58
C GLN A 23 17.11 43.92 -0.09
N ILE A 24 17.98 43.28 -0.87
CA ILE A 24 18.42 41.89 -0.66
C ILE A 24 19.03 41.71 0.72
N GLU A 25 19.86 42.65 1.16
CA GLU A 25 20.55 42.63 2.45
C GLU A 25 19.57 42.69 3.62
N VAL A 26 18.50 43.48 3.50
CA VAL A 26 17.45 43.63 4.52
C VAL A 26 16.62 42.35 4.63
N ILE A 27 16.19 41.79 3.50
CA ILE A 27 15.44 40.53 3.45
C ILE A 27 16.29 39.39 4.03
N ASN A 28 17.56 39.30 3.64
CA ASN A 28 18.48 38.25 4.10
C ASN A 28 18.83 38.40 5.59
N LYS A 29 18.88 39.64 6.11
CA LYS A 29 19.01 39.92 7.55
C LYS A 29 17.77 39.45 8.32
N ALA A 30 16.57 39.76 7.81
CA ALA A 30 15.32 39.31 8.43
C ALA A 30 15.18 37.78 8.43
N PHE A 31 15.56 37.11 7.35
CA PHE A 31 15.55 35.65 7.25
C PHE A 31 16.52 34.95 8.22
N ASN A 32 17.50 35.67 8.78
CA ASN A 32 18.42 35.15 9.80
C ASN A 32 18.02 35.57 11.24
N ALA A 33 16.89 36.23 11.42
CA ALA A 33 16.41 36.67 12.73
C ALA A 33 15.44 35.65 13.37
N ASP A 34 15.44 35.56 14.70
CA ASP A 34 14.68 34.53 15.45
C ASP A 34 13.16 34.56 15.21
N TYR A 35 12.60 35.72 14.83
CA TYR A 35 11.17 35.84 14.51
C TYR A 35 10.79 35.19 13.17
N MET A 36 11.76 34.82 12.33
CA MET A 36 11.59 34.12 11.05
C MET A 36 11.95 32.63 11.16
N TYR A 37 11.51 31.97 12.24
CA TYR A 37 11.91 30.60 12.62
C TYR A 37 11.73 29.49 11.55
N TRP A 38 10.97 29.74 10.48
CA TRP A 38 10.70 28.80 9.39
C TRP A 38 11.62 28.96 8.16
N THR A 39 12.52 29.95 8.15
CA THR A 39 13.43 30.21 7.02
C THR A 39 14.84 30.53 7.53
N LYS A 40 15.81 30.60 6.61
CA LYS A 40 17.20 31.01 6.86
C LYS A 40 17.72 31.82 5.69
N GLY A 41 18.66 32.72 5.96
CA GLY A 41 19.32 33.47 4.90
C GLY A 41 20.15 32.58 3.96
N MET A 42 20.43 33.10 2.77
CA MET A 42 21.17 32.41 1.72
C MET A 42 22.16 33.36 1.01
N SER A 43 22.95 32.84 0.07
CA SER A 43 23.83 33.70 -0.74
C SER A 43 23.01 34.66 -1.61
N GLU A 44 23.57 35.84 -1.87
CA GLU A 44 22.91 36.95 -2.58
C GLU A 44 22.32 36.51 -3.93
N ASP A 45 23.08 35.73 -4.73
CA ASP A 45 22.62 35.18 -6.01
C ASP A 45 21.41 34.25 -5.89
N LYS A 46 21.36 33.43 -4.82
CA LYS A 46 20.23 32.54 -4.56
C LYS A 46 19.00 33.36 -4.13
N MET A 47 19.18 34.39 -3.31
CA MET A 47 18.09 35.28 -2.90
C MET A 47 17.54 36.09 -4.08
N LYS A 48 18.39 36.68 -4.92
CA LYS A 48 18.00 37.35 -6.17
C LYS A 48 17.24 36.42 -7.12
N ARG A 49 17.65 35.15 -7.24
CA ARG A 49 16.96 34.13 -8.04
C ARG A 49 15.61 33.73 -7.46
N MET A 50 15.51 33.60 -6.14
CA MET A 50 14.28 33.26 -5.44
C MET A 50 13.24 34.39 -5.58
N LEU A 51 13.65 35.64 -5.33
CA LEU A 51 12.78 36.81 -5.44
C LEU A 51 12.39 37.14 -6.89
N SER A 52 13.18 36.75 -7.90
CA SER A 52 12.82 36.92 -9.33
C SER A 52 11.88 35.84 -9.88
N LYS A 53 11.52 34.85 -9.06
CA LYS A 53 10.58 33.76 -9.39
C LYS A 53 9.37 33.77 -8.45
N SER A 54 9.01 34.94 -7.95
CA SER A 54 7.88 35.11 -7.03
C SER A 54 7.38 36.55 -7.07
N LEU A 55 6.07 36.74 -6.93
CA LEU A 55 5.47 38.06 -6.77
C LEU A 55 5.71 38.53 -5.33
N CYS A 56 6.56 39.53 -5.17
CA CYS A 56 7.05 40.01 -3.87
C CYS A 56 6.46 41.39 -3.56
N PHE A 57 5.88 41.55 -2.37
CA PHE A 57 5.34 42.79 -1.84
C PHE A 57 6.34 43.36 -0.83
N GLY A 58 7.18 44.30 -1.25
CA GLY A 58 8.09 45.00 -0.33
C GLY A 58 7.33 46.10 0.41
N VAL A 59 7.56 46.23 1.73
CA VAL A 59 7.00 47.29 2.57
C VAL A 59 8.11 48.28 2.92
N TYR A 60 7.89 49.58 2.70
CA TYR A 60 8.90 50.62 2.84
C TYR A 60 8.39 51.82 3.66
N ILE A 61 9.33 52.59 4.21
CA ILE A 61 9.08 53.93 4.77
C ILE A 61 9.35 54.99 3.69
N LEU A 62 8.46 55.98 3.59
CA LEU A 62 8.61 57.15 2.72
C LEU A 62 9.50 58.22 3.40
N PRO A 63 10.39 58.92 2.68
CA PRO A 63 11.16 60.02 3.23
C PRO A 63 10.26 61.18 3.69
N GLU A 64 10.60 61.83 4.81
CA GLU A 64 9.77 62.88 5.41
C GLU A 64 10.07 64.29 4.85
N SER A 65 11.19 64.48 4.14
CA SER A 65 11.58 65.78 3.60
C SER A 65 12.02 65.77 2.13
N SER A 66 11.75 66.88 1.43
CA SER A 66 12.24 67.11 0.07
C SER A 66 13.77 67.15 -0.04
N SER A 67 14.47 67.43 1.07
CA SER A 67 15.92 67.32 1.22
C SER A 67 16.44 65.88 1.16
N GLU A 68 15.70 64.90 1.69
CA GLU A 68 16.07 63.47 1.58
C GLU A 68 15.81 62.93 0.17
N ILE A 69 14.74 63.39 -0.48
CA ILE A 69 14.41 63.06 -1.88
C ILE A 69 15.50 63.57 -2.83
N ALA A 70 16.05 64.77 -2.59
CA ALA A 70 17.17 65.32 -3.36
C ALA A 70 18.52 64.63 -3.07
N GLY A 71 18.62 63.83 -2.01
CA GLY A 71 19.87 63.36 -1.40
C GLY A 71 20.11 61.85 -1.43
N ARG A 72 19.73 61.13 -2.50
CA ARG A 72 19.97 59.67 -2.68
C ARG A 72 19.45 58.76 -1.54
N GLY A 73 18.40 59.15 -0.82
CA GLY A 73 17.75 58.25 0.15
C GLY A 73 17.12 57.05 -0.55
N SER A 74 17.70 55.86 -0.44
CA SER A 74 17.03 54.61 -0.83
C SER A 74 15.90 54.30 0.15
N LEU A 75 14.68 54.09 -0.35
CA LEU A 75 13.52 53.68 0.44
C LEU A 75 13.89 52.57 1.44
N THR A 76 13.70 52.79 2.75
CA THR A 76 14.04 51.79 3.76
C THR A 76 13.02 50.67 3.77
N GLN A 77 13.39 49.45 3.37
CA GLN A 77 12.51 48.30 3.45
C GLN A 77 12.37 47.84 4.92
N ILE A 78 11.13 47.60 5.35
CA ILE A 78 10.76 47.20 6.72
C ILE A 78 9.88 45.94 6.76
N GLY A 79 9.59 45.34 5.61
CA GLY A 79 8.77 44.13 5.53
C GLY A 79 8.73 43.51 4.15
N LEU A 80 8.18 42.30 4.10
CA LEU A 80 7.99 41.51 2.88
C LEU A 80 6.71 40.66 3.02
N GLY A 81 6.03 40.41 1.91
CA GLY A 81 5.22 39.20 1.73
C GLY A 81 5.51 38.61 0.34
N ARG A 82 5.64 37.28 0.23
CA ARG A 82 5.97 36.63 -1.05
C ARG A 82 4.89 35.64 -1.47
N LEU A 83 4.44 35.75 -2.73
CA LEU A 83 3.65 34.73 -3.41
C LEU A 83 4.54 33.93 -4.36
N ILE A 84 4.63 32.61 -4.15
CA ILE A 84 5.08 31.68 -5.20
C ILE A 84 3.86 31.36 -6.05
N THR A 85 3.88 31.74 -7.33
CA THR A 85 2.67 31.84 -8.15
C THR A 85 3.00 31.80 -9.64
N ASP A 86 2.00 31.45 -10.45
CA ASP A 86 1.97 31.61 -11.91
C ASP A 86 1.31 32.94 -12.35
N GLU A 87 0.94 33.80 -11.39
CA GLU A 87 0.17 35.04 -11.57
C GLU A 87 -1.19 34.84 -12.27
N SER A 88 -1.74 33.63 -12.22
CA SER A 88 -2.98 33.28 -12.92
C SER A 88 -3.87 32.30 -12.14
N SER A 89 -3.40 31.09 -11.84
CA SER A 89 -4.25 29.99 -11.37
C SER A 89 -3.96 29.54 -9.93
N PHE A 90 -2.77 29.82 -9.38
CA PHE A 90 -2.39 29.40 -8.03
C PHE A 90 -1.45 30.38 -7.32
N ALA A 91 -1.59 30.50 -6.00
CA ALA A 91 -0.67 31.31 -5.18
C ALA A 91 -0.34 30.64 -3.83
N TYR A 92 0.94 30.51 -3.50
CA TYR A 92 1.39 30.12 -2.16
C TYR A 92 2.04 31.32 -1.46
N LEU A 93 1.38 31.81 -0.40
CA LEU A 93 1.85 32.90 0.44
C LEU A 93 2.84 32.40 1.50
N THR A 94 4.02 33.02 1.53
CA THR A 94 5.14 32.63 2.38
C THR A 94 6.05 33.83 2.69
N ASP A 95 6.99 33.64 3.61
CA ASP A 95 8.00 34.62 4.02
C ASP A 95 7.45 36.03 4.31
N VAL A 96 6.33 36.06 5.05
CA VAL A 96 5.63 37.27 5.48
C VAL A 96 6.23 37.82 6.76
N PHE A 97 6.72 39.07 6.75
CA PHE A 97 7.16 39.76 7.96
C PHE A 97 7.02 41.28 7.89
N ILE A 98 6.95 41.89 9.07
CA ILE A 98 7.27 43.30 9.35
C ILE A 98 8.34 43.27 10.45
N ILE A 99 9.41 44.06 10.33
CA ILE A 99 10.47 44.07 11.35
C ILE A 99 9.91 44.54 12.71
N PRO A 100 10.41 44.00 13.86
CA PRO A 100 9.80 44.20 15.18
C PRO A 100 9.51 45.66 15.55
N GLU A 101 10.39 46.57 15.15
CA GLU A 101 10.33 48.01 15.42
C GLU A 101 9.08 48.69 14.83
N HIS A 102 8.50 48.11 13.77
CA HIS A 102 7.31 48.62 13.08
C HIS A 102 6.07 47.72 13.23
N GLN A 103 6.13 46.67 14.04
CA GLN A 103 4.96 45.85 14.39
C GLN A 103 3.95 46.65 15.24
N ALA A 104 2.78 46.05 15.52
CA ALA A 104 1.61 46.67 16.16
C ALA A 104 0.96 47.89 15.43
N ASN A 105 1.66 48.57 14.51
CA ASN A 105 1.14 49.69 13.69
C ASN A 105 0.12 49.29 12.60
N GLY A 106 -0.43 48.08 12.65
CA GLY A 106 -1.39 47.56 11.66
C GLY A 106 -0.81 47.26 10.27
N LEU A 107 0.50 47.44 10.04
CA LEU A 107 1.15 47.23 8.74
C LEU A 107 0.97 45.81 8.19
N GLY A 108 1.06 44.78 9.04
CA GLY A 108 0.82 43.39 8.61
C GLY A 108 -0.60 43.18 8.07
N ARG A 109 -1.62 43.79 8.69
CA ARG A 109 -3.01 43.73 8.21
C ARG A 109 -3.14 44.43 6.85
N TRP A 110 -2.49 45.58 6.69
CA TRP A 110 -2.49 46.34 5.44
C TRP A 110 -1.80 45.57 4.30
N LEU A 111 -0.64 44.95 4.57
CA LEU A 111 0.04 44.05 3.64
C LEU A 111 -0.86 42.89 3.18
N MET A 112 -1.59 42.25 4.10
CA MET A 112 -2.54 41.18 3.74
C MET A 112 -3.70 41.70 2.88
N GLN A 113 -4.16 42.94 3.09
CA GLN A 113 -5.19 43.56 2.26
C GLN A 113 -4.70 43.78 0.82
N CYS A 114 -3.49 44.33 0.63
CA CYS A 114 -2.90 44.52 -0.71
C CYS A 114 -2.65 43.19 -1.45
N ILE A 115 -2.19 42.16 -0.73
CA ILE A 115 -2.03 40.80 -1.28
C ILE A 115 -3.40 40.23 -1.66
N ASN A 116 -4.41 40.37 -0.79
CA ASN A 116 -5.75 39.86 -1.06
C ASN A 116 -6.43 40.57 -2.24
N GLU A 117 -6.29 41.88 -2.36
CA GLU A 117 -6.74 42.68 -3.52
C GLU A 117 -6.09 42.18 -4.82
N THR A 118 -4.79 41.89 -4.78
CA THR A 118 -4.06 41.35 -5.94
C THR A 118 -4.59 39.96 -6.33
N LEU A 119 -4.79 39.06 -5.36
CA LEU A 119 -5.35 37.72 -5.60
C LEU A 119 -6.79 37.78 -6.15
N ASP A 120 -7.62 38.68 -5.61
CA ASP A 120 -9.01 38.85 -6.05
C ASP A 120 -9.12 39.49 -7.46
N SER A 121 -8.04 40.14 -7.94
CA SER A 121 -7.94 40.66 -9.31
C SER A 121 -7.71 39.58 -10.38
N TRP A 122 -7.30 38.36 -10.00
CA TRP A 122 -7.01 37.28 -10.95
C TRP A 122 -8.27 36.45 -11.22
N PRO A 123 -8.84 36.51 -12.44
CA PRO A 123 -10.12 35.85 -12.74
C PRO A 123 -10.00 34.32 -12.70
N ASP A 124 -8.86 33.77 -13.12
CA ASP A 124 -8.61 32.33 -13.22
C ASP A 124 -8.01 31.71 -11.94
N LEU A 125 -7.81 32.51 -10.88
CA LEU A 125 -7.21 32.03 -9.63
C LEU A 125 -8.09 30.93 -9.05
N ARG A 126 -7.55 29.72 -8.97
CA ARG A 126 -8.26 28.55 -8.42
C ARG A 126 -8.12 28.54 -6.91
N ARG A 127 -6.90 28.71 -6.41
CA ARG A 127 -6.60 28.62 -4.97
C ARG A 127 -5.39 29.45 -4.56
N ALA A 128 -5.50 30.12 -3.42
CA ALA A 128 -4.38 30.64 -2.64
C ALA A 128 -4.17 29.78 -1.38
N MET A 129 -2.93 29.57 -0.95
CA MET A 129 -2.59 28.75 0.23
C MET A 129 -1.48 29.37 1.07
N LEU A 130 -1.37 28.97 2.35
CA LEU A 130 -0.22 29.20 3.21
C LEU A 130 -0.04 28.10 4.26
N PHE A 131 1.14 28.07 4.89
CA PHE A 131 1.39 27.29 6.11
C PHE A 131 1.61 28.26 7.28
N THR A 132 1.05 27.97 8.45
CA THR A 132 1.25 28.76 9.66
C THR A 132 1.21 27.89 10.91
N LYS A 133 1.66 28.42 12.06
CA LYS A 133 1.69 27.69 13.33
C LYS A 133 1.16 28.58 14.45
N GLY A 134 0.25 28.02 15.25
CA GLY A 134 -0.37 28.69 16.41
C GLY A 134 -1.63 29.50 16.08
N ASP A 135 -2.60 29.43 17.00
CA ASP A 135 -3.94 30.01 16.85
C ASP A 135 -3.99 31.51 16.53
N PRO A 136 -3.11 32.39 17.09
CA PRO A 136 -3.14 33.81 16.76
C PRO A 136 -2.87 34.10 15.28
N CYS A 137 -1.99 33.32 14.64
CA CYS A 137 -1.69 33.47 13.22
C CYS A 137 -2.82 32.91 12.34
N ILE A 138 -3.43 31.80 12.76
CA ILE A 138 -4.62 31.24 12.10
C ILE A 138 -5.77 32.25 12.10
N GLU A 139 -6.08 32.86 13.26
CA GLU A 139 -7.10 33.89 13.38
C GLU A 139 -6.76 35.18 12.63
N PHE A 140 -5.48 35.52 12.51
CA PHE A 140 -5.03 36.64 11.69
C PHE A 140 -5.35 36.42 10.19
N TYR A 141 -4.95 35.29 9.60
CA TYR A 141 -5.19 35.02 8.18
C TYR A 141 -6.67 34.79 7.84
N LYS A 142 -7.45 34.14 8.74
CA LYS A 142 -8.92 34.09 8.64
C LYS A 142 -9.53 35.48 8.51
N ARG A 143 -9.18 36.39 9.42
CA ARG A 143 -9.78 37.75 9.49
C ARG A 143 -9.30 38.70 8.40
N THR A 144 -8.09 38.52 7.88
CA THR A 144 -7.48 39.46 6.93
C THR A 144 -7.60 39.04 5.46
N MET A 145 -7.71 37.74 5.19
CA MET A 145 -7.80 37.20 3.82
C MET A 145 -9.01 36.28 3.60
N GLY A 146 -9.82 36.00 4.64
CA GLY A 146 -10.92 35.04 4.53
C GLY A 146 -10.45 33.60 4.31
N MET A 147 -9.24 33.26 4.77
CA MET A 147 -8.69 31.91 4.60
C MET A 147 -9.25 30.92 5.61
N GLU A 148 -9.57 29.72 5.14
CA GLU A 148 -10.06 28.60 5.93
C GLU A 148 -8.92 27.61 6.23
N VAL A 149 -9.09 26.82 7.30
CA VAL A 149 -8.10 25.82 7.75
C VAL A 149 -8.44 24.48 7.10
N LEU A 150 -7.53 23.93 6.30
CA LEU A 150 -7.63 22.54 5.84
C LEU A 150 -7.44 21.59 7.05
N PRO A 151 -7.94 20.33 6.98
CA PRO A 151 -7.86 19.39 8.10
C PRO A 151 -6.48 19.35 8.76
N PRO A 152 -6.41 19.34 10.11
CA PRO A 152 -5.22 19.75 10.84
C PRO A 152 -4.00 18.88 10.53
N GLY A 153 -2.89 19.52 10.17
CA GLY A 153 -1.61 18.85 9.99
C GLY A 153 -1.01 18.40 11.33
N ALA A 154 -0.12 17.41 11.27
CA ALA A 154 0.64 16.98 12.43
C ALA A 154 1.49 18.13 13.03
N ASN A 155 1.84 18.01 14.31
CA ASN A 155 2.78 18.89 15.02
C ASN A 155 2.38 20.39 15.12
N GLY A 156 1.07 20.68 15.01
CA GLY A 156 0.51 22.01 15.22
C GLY A 156 0.68 23.00 14.06
N LEU A 157 1.12 22.51 12.89
CA LEU A 157 1.18 23.27 11.66
C LEU A 157 -0.22 23.26 10.99
N ALA A 158 -0.79 24.44 10.79
CA ALA A 158 -2.03 24.63 10.06
C ALA A 158 -1.74 24.97 8.59
N ILE A 159 -2.40 24.25 7.67
CA ILE A 159 -2.46 24.60 6.26
C ILE A 159 -3.74 25.42 6.06
N MET A 160 -3.62 26.61 5.48
CA MET A 160 -4.77 27.47 5.21
C MET A 160 -4.93 27.72 3.72
N HIS A 161 -6.17 27.89 3.26
CA HIS A 161 -6.49 28.15 1.86
C HIS A 161 -7.60 29.20 1.68
N LYS A 162 -7.64 29.82 0.50
CA LYS A 162 -8.76 30.61 -0.02
C LYS A 162 -9.00 30.17 -1.46
N ASP A 163 -10.24 29.91 -1.83
CA ASP A 163 -10.60 29.63 -3.22
C ASP A 163 -10.82 30.94 -4.00
N GLY A 164 -10.20 31.04 -5.18
CA GLY A 164 -10.28 32.22 -6.03
C GLY A 164 -11.45 32.19 -7.02
N ASN A 165 -11.51 33.14 -7.95
CA ASN A 165 -12.61 33.28 -8.91
C ASN A 165 -12.67 32.15 -9.96
N GLY A 166 -11.53 31.55 -10.29
CA GLY A 166 -11.41 30.40 -11.18
C GLY A 166 -11.56 29.06 -10.47
N SER A 167 -11.91 29.02 -9.18
CA SER A 167 -12.19 27.76 -8.48
C SER A 167 -13.43 27.10 -9.10
N PRO A 168 -13.33 25.86 -9.62
CA PRO A 168 -14.50 25.12 -10.09
C PRO A 168 -15.51 24.77 -8.97
N TYR A 169 -15.20 25.13 -7.72
CA TYR A 169 -16.01 24.84 -6.54
C TYR A 169 -16.65 26.09 -5.91
N LYS A 170 -16.51 27.28 -6.51
CA LYS A 170 -17.24 28.47 -6.05
C LYS A 170 -18.74 28.34 -6.32
N PRO A 171 -19.62 28.43 -5.30
CA PRO A 171 -21.06 28.56 -5.53
C PRO A 171 -21.35 29.89 -6.23
N GLN A 172 -22.04 29.87 -7.37
CA GLN A 172 -22.45 31.10 -8.05
C GLN A 172 -23.53 31.83 -7.25
N LEU A 173 -23.17 32.98 -6.66
CA LEU A 173 -24.05 33.84 -5.85
C LEU A 173 -25.10 34.57 -6.72
N TYR A 174 -26.15 33.85 -7.13
CA TYR A 174 -27.33 34.45 -7.74
C TYR A 174 -28.05 35.36 -6.73
N HIS A 175 -28.11 36.66 -7.05
CA HIS A 175 -28.81 37.68 -6.27
C HIS A 175 -30.34 37.52 -6.38
N TRP A 176 -30.97 36.83 -5.43
CA TRP A 176 -32.42 36.76 -5.34
C TRP A 176 -33.04 38.02 -4.73
N LYS A 177 -33.45 38.97 -5.59
CA LYS A 177 -34.40 40.02 -5.19
C LYS A 177 -35.77 39.39 -4.92
N ARG A 178 -36.29 39.55 -3.70
CA ARG A 178 -37.65 39.14 -3.31
C ARG A 178 -38.72 39.85 -4.16
N CYS A 179 -39.48 39.07 -4.93
CA CYS A 179 -40.81 39.42 -5.43
C CYS A 179 -41.81 38.31 -5.04
N ARG A 180 -43.08 38.69 -4.85
CA ARG A 180 -44.12 37.86 -4.19
C ARG A 180 -44.72 36.78 -5.11
N PRO A 181 -45.27 35.68 -4.54
CA PRO A 181 -45.98 34.65 -5.31
C PRO A 181 -47.44 35.06 -5.61
N ASN A 182 -47.90 34.79 -6.84
CA ASN A 182 -49.25 34.30 -7.18
C ASN A 182 -49.51 34.36 -8.71
N ALA A 183 -49.37 33.22 -9.39
CA ALA A 183 -50.10 32.87 -10.62
C ALA A 183 -49.93 31.35 -10.84
N GLY A 184 -50.98 30.63 -11.21
CA GLY A 184 -51.02 29.16 -11.14
C GLY A 184 -50.85 28.42 -12.47
N TRP A 185 -50.55 27.12 -12.33
CA TRP A 185 -50.91 25.97 -13.18
C TRP A 185 -50.92 26.11 -14.73
N GLN A 186 -50.16 25.23 -15.38
CA GLN A 186 -50.78 24.10 -16.11
C GLN A 186 -49.80 22.96 -16.41
N MET A 187 -50.23 21.72 -16.12
CA MET A 187 -49.56 20.47 -16.50
C MET A 187 -49.88 20.07 -17.93
N ASN A 188 -49.06 19.19 -18.53
CA ASN A 188 -49.57 18.17 -19.45
C ASN A 188 -48.72 16.89 -19.44
N ASN A 189 -49.21 15.89 -18.70
CA ASN A 189 -49.14 14.45 -18.97
C ASN A 189 -47.79 13.68 -18.86
N PRO A 190 -47.82 12.33 -18.64
CA PRO A 190 -47.39 11.82 -17.33
C PRO A 190 -46.55 10.52 -17.34
N ASP A 191 -46.25 10.06 -16.12
CA ASP A 191 -45.81 8.72 -15.71
C ASP A 191 -44.46 8.16 -16.20
N LEU A 192 -43.45 8.33 -15.32
CA LEU A 192 -43.14 7.26 -14.38
C LEU A 192 -42.57 7.84 -13.07
N THR A 193 -43.46 8.29 -12.17
CA THR A 193 -43.11 8.78 -10.83
C THR A 193 -43.57 7.86 -9.72
N SER A 194 -42.64 7.05 -9.22
CA SER A 194 -42.40 6.89 -7.78
C SER A 194 -40.93 6.40 -7.65
N TRP A 195 -40.08 6.87 -6.75
CA TRP A 195 -40.33 7.57 -5.48
C TRP A 195 -39.57 8.91 -5.42
N PHE A 196 -40.28 10.03 -5.26
CA PHE A 196 -39.73 11.27 -4.71
C PHE A 196 -40.88 12.12 -4.14
N GLU A 197 -40.88 12.30 -2.83
CA GLU A 197 -41.33 13.56 -2.22
C GLU A 197 -40.43 13.79 -0.99
N GLN A 198 -39.98 15.04 -0.83
CA GLN A 198 -39.05 15.46 0.21
C GLN A 198 -39.82 16.22 1.30
N GLU A 199 -39.48 16.00 2.57
CA GLU A 199 -39.05 17.07 3.48
C GLU A 199 -38.00 16.45 4.45
N GLY A 200 -36.98 17.15 4.95
CA GLY A 200 -36.61 18.56 4.77
C GLY A 200 -35.27 18.77 4.07
N MET A 201 -35.04 20.00 3.61
CA MET A 201 -33.84 20.44 2.91
C MET A 201 -32.64 20.67 3.83
N ASP A 202 -31.50 20.10 3.47
CA ASP A 202 -30.25 20.85 3.23
C ASP A 202 -29.30 19.95 2.43
N GLN A 203 -29.22 20.17 1.10
CA GLN A 203 -28.53 19.28 0.17
C GLN A 203 -27.41 19.95 -0.64
N TYR A 204 -26.22 19.32 -0.56
CA TYR A 204 -25.27 19.02 -1.64
C TYR A 204 -24.75 20.09 -2.62
N GLY A 205 -23.41 20.14 -2.69
CA GLY A 205 -22.60 20.66 -3.80
C GLY A 205 -21.18 20.99 -3.31
N ALA A 206 -20.08 20.43 -3.80
CA ALA A 206 -19.90 19.37 -4.80
C ALA A 206 -18.75 18.43 -4.38
N ILE A 207 -18.83 17.15 -4.74
CA ILE A 207 -17.71 16.20 -4.59
C ILE A 207 -16.70 16.51 -5.69
N SER A 208 -15.43 16.71 -5.35
CA SER A 208 -14.43 16.99 -6.37
C SER A 208 -13.01 16.56 -6.01
N ASN A 209 -12.45 15.78 -6.92
CA ASN A 209 -11.18 15.06 -6.83
C ASN A 209 -10.01 15.99 -6.45
N ASN A 210 -9.25 15.61 -5.42
CA ASN A 210 -7.86 16.03 -5.25
C ASN A 210 -7.03 14.75 -5.06
N ILE A 211 -6.21 14.44 -6.07
CA ILE A 211 -5.20 13.37 -5.99
C ILE A 211 -4.09 13.90 -5.09
N ALA A 212 -3.96 13.32 -3.90
CA ALA A 212 -2.85 13.58 -2.98
C ALA A 212 -1.93 12.36 -2.97
N LEU A 213 -0.85 12.42 -3.74
CA LEU A 213 0.26 11.46 -3.62
C LEU A 213 0.88 11.64 -2.22
N PHE A 214 0.75 10.62 -1.37
CA PHE A 214 1.26 10.66 0.00
C PHE A 214 2.80 10.59 0.00
N GLN A 215 3.44 11.68 0.42
CA GLN A 215 4.81 11.59 0.95
C GLN A 215 4.77 10.96 2.34
N LEU A 216 5.29 9.73 2.46
CA LEU A 216 5.61 9.14 3.75
C LEU A 216 6.84 9.84 4.36
N GLY A 217 6.58 10.89 5.15
CA GLY A 217 7.60 11.71 5.80
C GLY A 217 7.58 11.59 7.32
N TYR A 218 8.03 10.45 7.86
CA TYR A 218 8.43 10.35 9.26
C TYR A 218 9.85 10.89 9.41
N ASP A 219 10.02 12.12 9.89
CA ASP A 219 11.33 12.69 10.22
C ASP A 219 11.54 12.64 11.73
N PHE A 220 12.49 11.81 12.17
CA PHE A 220 12.73 11.56 13.59
C PHE A 220 13.64 12.66 14.15
N SER A 221 13.15 13.47 15.08
CA SER A 221 13.93 14.56 15.66
C SER A 221 15.15 14.04 16.42
N ALA A 222 16.34 14.26 15.87
CA ALA A 222 17.58 14.13 16.61
C ALA A 222 17.70 15.30 17.62
N THR A 223 17.34 15.04 18.88
CA THR A 223 17.60 15.97 19.99
C THR A 223 18.85 15.53 20.77
N GLU A 224 20.03 15.88 20.25
CA GLU A 224 21.22 15.95 21.11
C GLU A 224 21.25 17.32 21.81
N PHE A 225 20.98 17.29 23.12
CA PHE A 225 21.40 18.34 24.03
C PHE A 225 22.92 18.47 23.97
N ASN A 226 23.44 19.69 23.83
CA ASN A 226 24.81 19.99 24.25
C ASN A 226 24.80 21.15 25.25
N ASN A 227 25.45 20.90 26.39
CA ASN A 227 25.65 21.87 27.47
C ASN A 227 26.82 22.82 27.09
N PRO A 228 26.91 24.04 27.64
CA PRO A 228 27.77 25.09 27.10
C PRO A 228 29.22 25.09 27.66
N PHE A 229 30.03 25.98 27.06
CA PHE A 229 31.42 26.39 27.38
C PHE A 229 32.59 25.54 26.83
N GLU A 230 33.27 26.15 25.85
CA GLU A 230 34.74 26.41 25.79
C GLU A 230 35.74 25.23 25.66
N PHE A 231 36.94 25.34 25.05
CA PHE A 231 37.73 26.47 24.53
C PHE A 231 38.63 26.02 23.34
N SER A 232 38.86 26.89 22.35
CA SER A 232 40.04 27.03 21.44
C SER A 232 40.76 25.82 20.77
N THR A 233 40.95 25.93 19.44
CA THR A 233 41.98 25.25 18.63
C THR A 233 43.39 25.82 18.91
N PRO A 234 44.52 25.16 18.50
CA PRO A 234 45.05 25.38 17.13
C PRO A 234 45.85 24.21 16.48
N SER A 235 45.86 24.18 15.13
CA SER A 235 47.03 23.94 14.23
C SER A 235 47.89 22.64 14.34
N SER A 236 48.54 22.13 13.27
CA SER A 236 48.50 22.39 11.83
C SER A 236 49.33 21.32 11.08
N HIS A 237 49.16 21.23 9.75
CA HIS A 237 50.06 20.66 8.72
C HIS A 237 50.87 19.37 8.98
N PHE A 238 50.83 18.45 8.00
CA PHE A 238 52.05 18.04 7.30
C PHE A 238 51.76 17.58 5.87
N GLN A 239 52.65 17.90 4.93
CA GLN A 239 52.58 17.54 3.52
C GLN A 239 53.70 16.52 3.17
N SER A 240 53.48 15.74 2.12
CA SER A 240 54.32 14.63 1.66
C SER A 240 55.76 15.00 1.29
N THR A 241 56.69 14.03 1.28
CA THR A 241 57.30 13.45 0.05
C THR A 241 58.46 12.46 0.30
N ASN A 242 58.74 11.64 -0.74
CA ASN A 242 60.01 10.96 -1.10
C ASN A 242 60.25 9.45 -0.76
N LEU A 243 60.19 8.66 -1.85
CA LEU A 243 60.93 7.42 -2.16
C LEU A 243 62.40 7.77 -2.57
N PRO A 244 63.39 6.87 -2.87
CA PRO A 244 63.31 5.54 -3.54
C PRO A 244 64.34 4.46 -3.01
N PRO A 245 64.98 3.56 -3.81
CA PRO A 245 64.46 2.22 -4.18
C PRO A 245 65.46 1.02 -3.99
N THR A 246 65.07 -0.18 -4.47
CA THR A 246 65.88 -1.40 -4.81
C THR A 246 66.56 -2.19 -3.65
N SER A 247 66.74 -3.53 -3.67
CA SER A 247 66.34 -4.63 -4.59
C SER A 247 66.54 -6.04 -3.96
N ALA A 248 66.02 -7.08 -4.65
CA ALA A 248 66.42 -8.52 -4.61
C ALA A 248 65.68 -9.58 -3.74
N SER A 249 65.43 -10.71 -4.41
CA SER A 249 65.16 -12.13 -4.02
C SER A 249 65.52 -12.64 -2.61
N SER A 250 64.95 -13.74 -2.08
CA SER A 250 63.84 -14.65 -2.46
C SER A 250 63.54 -15.65 -1.32
N THR A 251 62.53 -16.51 -1.50
CA THR A 251 62.28 -17.81 -0.81
C THR A 251 61.92 -17.85 0.69
N ASP A 252 60.64 -18.16 0.91
CA ASP A 252 60.10 -19.20 1.81
C ASP A 252 59.98 -18.98 3.34
N SER A 253 58.77 -18.63 3.77
CA SER A 253 57.91 -19.45 4.66
C SER A 253 56.66 -18.66 5.09
N ARG A 254 55.46 -19.23 4.94
CA ARG A 254 54.20 -18.56 5.30
C ARG A 254 53.92 -18.61 6.82
N PRO A 255 53.75 -17.48 7.53
CA PRO A 255 53.08 -17.46 8.82
C PRO A 255 51.57 -17.61 8.63
N ARG A 256 50.90 -18.43 9.45
CA ARG A 256 49.43 -18.60 9.40
C ARG A 256 48.71 -17.28 9.76
N PRO A 257 47.51 -17.01 9.21
CA PRO A 257 46.75 -15.79 9.53
C PRO A 257 46.42 -15.71 11.02
N LYS A 258 46.60 -14.53 11.64
CA LYS A 258 46.30 -14.30 13.05
C LYS A 258 44.81 -14.04 13.24
N THR A 259 44.12 -14.98 13.91
CA THR A 259 42.70 -14.88 14.25
C THR A 259 42.42 -13.67 15.14
N ARG A 260 41.41 -12.86 14.80
CA ARG A 260 40.96 -11.74 15.64
C ARG A 260 40.15 -12.29 16.81
N VAL A 261 40.71 -12.26 18.01
CA VAL A 261 40.04 -12.79 19.22
C VAL A 261 38.89 -11.89 19.68
N SER A 262 37.78 -12.53 20.08
CA SER A 262 36.49 -11.88 20.38
C SER A 262 36.40 -11.25 21.78
N LEU A 263 37.31 -11.60 22.70
CA LEU A 263 37.35 -11.04 24.05
C LEU A 263 38.80 -10.88 24.56
N ALA A 264 39.20 -9.64 24.85
CA ALA A 264 40.45 -9.35 25.54
C ALA A 264 40.25 -9.37 27.07
N CYS A 265 41.25 -9.82 27.83
CA CYS A 265 41.21 -9.76 29.29
C CYS A 265 41.20 -8.31 29.81
N ILE A 266 40.70 -8.12 31.02
CA ILE A 266 40.56 -6.80 31.65
C ILE A 266 41.89 -6.03 31.69
N PRO A 267 43.05 -6.61 32.08
CA PRO A 267 44.32 -5.87 32.14
C PRO A 267 44.88 -5.46 30.76
N CYS A 268 44.65 -6.25 29.72
CA CYS A 268 45.03 -5.85 28.36
C CYS A 268 44.11 -4.75 27.82
N ARG A 269 42.79 -4.87 28.09
CA ARG A 269 41.78 -3.89 27.71
C ARG A 269 42.01 -2.53 28.36
N SER A 270 42.26 -2.47 29.66
CA SER A 270 42.49 -1.20 30.38
C SER A 270 43.76 -0.46 29.94
N ARG A 271 44.73 -1.18 29.34
CA ARG A 271 45.99 -0.61 28.84
C ARG A 271 46.02 -0.43 27.32
N HIS A 272 44.91 -0.69 26.62
CA HIS A 272 44.83 -0.70 25.15
C HIS A 272 45.94 -1.54 24.47
N THR A 273 46.31 -2.67 25.08
CA THR A 273 47.33 -3.61 24.56
C THR A 273 46.70 -4.85 23.95
N LYS A 274 47.38 -5.47 22.98
CA LYS A 274 46.90 -6.69 22.33
C LYS A 274 46.86 -7.86 23.32
N CYS A 275 45.75 -8.58 23.31
CA CYS A 275 45.53 -9.82 24.06
C CYS A 275 45.43 -10.98 23.06
N ASP A 276 45.97 -12.14 23.40
CA ASP A 276 45.88 -13.39 22.63
C ASP A 276 44.72 -14.30 23.08
N ALA A 277 43.99 -13.89 24.13
CA ALA A 277 42.83 -14.56 24.71
C ALA A 277 43.09 -15.99 25.24
N VAL A 278 44.36 -16.35 25.51
CA VAL A 278 44.71 -17.64 26.11
C VAL A 278 44.19 -17.71 27.55
N SER A 279 43.62 -18.86 27.90
CA SER A 279 43.11 -19.20 29.23
C SER A 279 43.99 -20.29 29.85
N PRO A 280 44.36 -20.23 31.15
CA PRO A 280 43.85 -19.31 32.18
C PRO A 280 44.48 -17.91 32.19
N ALA A 281 45.61 -17.70 31.52
CA ALA A 281 46.26 -16.38 31.46
C ALA A 281 46.82 -16.08 30.07
N CYS A 282 46.58 -14.85 29.60
CA CYS A 282 47.10 -14.34 28.33
C CYS A 282 48.62 -14.15 28.40
N THR A 283 49.35 -14.36 27.29
CA THR A 283 50.84 -14.33 27.31
C THR A 283 51.39 -13.01 27.83
N GLN A 284 50.71 -11.89 27.53
CA GLN A 284 51.09 -10.55 27.98
C GLN A 284 50.91 -10.34 29.49
N CYS A 285 49.90 -10.96 30.11
CA CYS A 285 49.69 -10.91 31.56
C CYS A 285 50.67 -11.84 32.28
N LEU A 286 50.88 -13.05 31.74
CA LEU A 286 51.83 -14.03 32.28
C LEU A 286 53.26 -13.47 32.28
N GLY A 287 53.75 -12.98 31.14
CA GLY A 287 55.08 -12.39 31.00
C GLY A 287 55.29 -11.07 31.74
N SER A 288 54.23 -10.51 32.36
CA SER A 288 54.34 -9.33 33.22
C SER A 288 53.90 -9.54 34.66
N GLY A 289 53.72 -10.81 35.08
CA GLY A 289 53.40 -11.18 36.46
C GLY A 289 52.04 -10.67 36.97
N ARG A 290 51.07 -10.48 36.07
CA ARG A 290 49.75 -9.89 36.40
C ARG A 290 48.63 -10.92 36.37
N THR A 291 47.70 -10.80 37.32
CA THR A 291 46.47 -11.61 37.36
C THR A 291 45.63 -11.35 36.11
N CYS A 292 45.54 -12.34 35.22
CA CYS A 292 44.73 -12.27 34.02
C CYS A 292 43.28 -12.62 34.35
N VAL A 293 42.36 -11.67 34.22
CA VAL A 293 40.93 -11.88 34.48
C VAL A 293 40.14 -11.51 33.22
N TYR A 294 39.24 -12.40 32.81
CA TYR A 294 38.23 -12.13 31.79
C TYR A 294 36.91 -11.81 32.51
N ALA A 295 36.22 -10.74 32.11
CA ALA A 295 34.92 -10.40 32.67
C ALA A 295 33.84 -11.34 32.11
N GLU A 296 33.02 -11.95 32.98
CA GLU A 296 31.84 -12.69 32.53
C GLU A 296 30.84 -11.75 31.82
N SER A 297 30.41 -12.13 30.63
CA SER A 297 29.40 -11.36 29.88
C SER A 297 28.03 -11.50 30.52
N ARG A 298 27.44 -10.38 30.95
CA ARG A 298 26.05 -10.36 31.47
C ARG A 298 24.97 -10.57 30.38
N ARG A 299 25.34 -10.70 29.10
CA ARG A 299 24.41 -11.00 27.98
C ARG A 299 24.33 -12.50 27.63
N GLY A 300 24.46 -13.39 28.62
CA GLY A 300 24.57 -14.84 28.39
C GLY A 300 23.65 -15.78 29.19
N ARG A 301 22.91 -15.30 30.21
CA ARG A 301 22.14 -16.16 31.13
C ARG A 301 20.75 -16.59 30.64
N GLY A 302 20.62 -16.88 29.34
CA GLY A 302 19.38 -17.44 28.74
C GLY A 302 19.52 -18.86 28.19
N LYS A 303 20.74 -19.33 27.90
CA LYS A 303 20.95 -20.55 27.09
C LYS A 303 21.37 -21.82 27.86
N LEU A 304 21.67 -21.71 29.15
CA LEU A 304 22.05 -22.85 30.01
C LEU A 304 20.88 -23.42 30.82
N ALA A 305 19.99 -22.58 31.35
CA ALA A 305 18.78 -23.05 32.05
C ALA A 305 17.85 -23.90 31.15
N VAL A 306 17.76 -23.54 29.85
CA VAL A 306 16.94 -24.25 28.86
C VAL A 306 17.52 -25.62 28.47
N LEU A 307 18.82 -25.85 28.68
CA LEU A 307 19.46 -27.16 28.43
C LEU A 307 19.27 -28.12 29.62
N GLU A 308 19.39 -27.61 30.84
CA GLU A 308 19.18 -28.40 32.06
C GLU A 308 17.70 -28.80 32.21
N GLN A 309 16.78 -27.89 31.88
CA GLN A 309 15.34 -28.18 31.90
C GLN A 309 14.88 -29.12 30.76
N ARG A 310 15.62 -29.24 29.65
CA ARG A 310 15.36 -30.23 28.59
C ARG A 310 15.83 -31.65 28.94
N GLN A 311 16.81 -31.82 29.83
CA GLN A 311 17.24 -33.16 30.27
C GLN A 311 16.29 -33.78 31.30
N LEU A 312 15.51 -32.97 32.03
CA LEU A 312 14.50 -33.46 32.98
C LEU A 312 13.17 -33.83 32.31
N SER A 313 12.75 -33.14 31.24
CA SER A 313 11.54 -33.50 30.49
C SER A 313 11.70 -34.75 29.59
N SER A 314 12.93 -35.07 29.15
CA SER A 314 13.20 -36.19 28.23
C SER A 314 13.00 -37.58 28.84
N ASN A 315 12.84 -37.70 30.16
CA ASN A 315 12.63 -38.98 30.86
C ASN A 315 11.15 -39.26 31.21
N GLY A 316 10.22 -38.34 30.88
CA GLY A 316 8.79 -38.50 31.20
C GLY A 316 7.94 -39.13 30.09
N GLU A 317 8.34 -38.99 28.82
CA GLU A 317 7.47 -39.34 27.68
C GLU A 317 7.58 -40.80 27.21
N THR A 318 8.61 -41.54 27.63
CA THR A 318 8.83 -42.95 27.26
C THR A 318 7.93 -43.96 27.98
N GLN A 319 7.00 -43.51 28.83
CA GLN A 319 6.10 -44.39 29.59
C GLN A 319 4.63 -44.32 29.11
N LEU A 320 4.18 -43.23 28.48
CA LEU A 320 2.79 -43.06 28.02
C LEU A 320 2.51 -43.57 26.59
N GLU A 321 3.51 -43.64 25.71
CA GLU A 321 3.35 -44.32 24.41
C GLU A 321 3.35 -45.85 24.51
N ARG A 322 3.81 -46.42 25.63
CA ARG A 322 4.01 -47.86 25.78
C ARG A 322 2.73 -48.63 26.15
N GLU A 323 1.75 -47.96 26.75
CA GLU A 323 0.48 -48.59 27.16
C GLU A 323 -0.61 -48.57 26.06
N LYS A 324 -0.53 -47.63 25.09
CA LYS A 324 -1.56 -47.51 24.04
C LYS A 324 -1.35 -48.40 22.81
N ARG A 325 -0.27 -49.19 22.76
CA ARG A 325 0.04 -50.18 21.70
C ARG A 325 -0.22 -51.64 22.07
N GLN A 326 -0.76 -51.93 23.26
CA GLN A 326 -1.00 -53.32 23.71
C GLN A 326 -2.48 -53.73 23.82
N SER A 327 -3.45 -52.88 23.45
CA SER A 327 -4.88 -53.19 23.56
C SER A 327 -5.65 -53.04 22.23
N ARG A 328 -5.33 -53.90 21.24
CA ARG A 328 -6.27 -54.57 20.29
C ARG A 328 -5.54 -55.14 19.06
N SER A 329 -5.13 -56.40 19.19
CA SER A 329 -5.05 -57.37 18.09
C SER A 329 -5.76 -58.64 18.57
N VAL A 330 -6.09 -59.57 17.64
CA VAL A 330 -7.03 -60.70 17.80
C VAL A 330 -8.51 -60.23 17.73
N SER A 331 -9.37 -60.75 16.85
CA SER A 331 -9.20 -61.43 15.54
C SER A 331 -10.50 -61.17 14.71
N ASP A 332 -10.79 -61.71 13.50
CA ASP A 332 -10.21 -62.79 12.70
C ASP A 332 -10.43 -62.58 11.19
N ALA A 333 -10.08 -63.55 10.33
CA ALA A 333 -10.29 -63.49 8.88
C ALA A 333 -11.39 -64.44 8.35
N THR A 334 -12.22 -63.98 7.40
CA THR A 334 -12.94 -64.82 6.41
C THR A 334 -13.28 -64.04 5.13
N SER A 335 -13.53 -64.77 4.04
CA SER A 335 -13.59 -64.28 2.66
C SER A 335 -14.97 -63.79 2.18
N ALA A 336 -14.93 -63.12 1.01
CA ALA A 336 -15.87 -63.24 -0.12
C ALA A 336 -16.95 -62.16 -0.37
N THR A 337 -16.85 -61.59 -1.58
CA THR A 337 -17.92 -61.28 -2.55
C THR A 337 -19.05 -60.26 -2.26
N HIS A 338 -19.21 -59.40 -3.28
CA HIS A 338 -20.46 -58.80 -3.79
C HIS A 338 -21.18 -57.65 -3.06
N SER A 339 -21.20 -56.52 -3.79
CA SER A 339 -22.39 -55.75 -4.18
C SER A 339 -23.12 -54.84 -3.18
N THR A 340 -23.04 -53.54 -3.46
CA THR A 340 -24.14 -52.55 -3.51
C THR A 340 -25.17 -52.47 -2.38
N HIS A 341 -25.34 -51.26 -1.82
CA HIS A 341 -26.62 -50.56 -1.97
C HIS A 341 -26.44 -49.04 -1.94
N SER A 342 -26.91 -48.38 -2.99
CA SER A 342 -27.11 -46.92 -3.03
C SER A 342 -28.54 -46.59 -2.64
N THR A 343 -28.75 -45.43 -2.00
CA THR A 343 -30.05 -44.74 -1.99
C THR A 343 -29.86 -43.33 -2.51
N ALA A 344 -29.80 -43.20 -3.84
CA ALA A 344 -30.10 -41.95 -4.52
C ALA A 344 -31.61 -41.94 -4.81
N SER A 345 -32.30 -40.84 -4.47
CA SER A 345 -33.64 -40.59 -5.01
C SER A 345 -33.48 -40.13 -6.45
N SER A 346 -34.09 -40.83 -7.40
CA SER A 346 -34.09 -40.43 -8.80
C SER A 346 -35.36 -39.66 -9.17
N LEU A 347 -35.27 -38.90 -10.25
CA LEU A 347 -36.36 -38.80 -11.22
C LEU A 347 -35.71 -38.86 -12.61
N ASP A 348 -35.62 -40.09 -13.14
CA ASP A 348 -35.24 -40.38 -14.51
C ASP A 348 -36.26 -39.83 -15.52
N LEU A 349 -35.82 -39.59 -16.76
CA LEU A 349 -36.53 -40.16 -17.91
C LEU A 349 -35.58 -40.45 -19.10
N ARG A 350 -35.16 -41.71 -19.15
CA ARG A 350 -34.52 -42.51 -20.21
C ARG A 350 -34.67 -42.07 -21.68
N MET A 351 -33.68 -42.44 -22.50
CA MET A 351 -33.82 -43.52 -23.51
C MET A 351 -32.45 -44.17 -23.85
N SER A 352 -32.47 -45.41 -24.36
CA SER A 352 -31.31 -46.34 -24.46
C SER A 352 -30.79 -46.57 -25.90
N PRO A 353 -29.60 -47.18 -26.12
CA PRO A 353 -28.89 -47.15 -27.41
C PRO A 353 -28.95 -48.45 -28.26
N VAL A 354 -28.90 -48.27 -29.59
CA VAL A 354 -28.58 -49.23 -30.68
C VAL A 354 -28.04 -48.38 -31.86
N GLY A 355 -27.09 -48.76 -32.73
CA GLY A 355 -26.31 -50.01 -32.91
C GLY A 355 -25.12 -49.82 -33.88
N LEU A 356 -24.95 -50.71 -34.87
CA LEU A 356 -23.88 -50.69 -35.90
C LEU A 356 -24.37 -50.18 -37.30
N SER A 357 -23.43 -49.64 -38.09
CA SER A 357 -23.47 -49.07 -39.48
C SER A 357 -24.04 -50.04 -40.57
N PRO A 358 -24.28 -49.66 -41.88
CA PRO A 358 -23.71 -48.52 -42.64
C PRO A 358 -24.57 -47.82 -43.76
N ILE A 359 -23.96 -46.78 -44.38
CA ILE A 359 -24.25 -46.14 -45.71
C ILE A 359 -25.65 -45.49 -45.95
N GLY A 360 -25.64 -44.19 -46.27
CA GLY A 360 -26.78 -43.47 -46.87
C GLY A 360 -26.52 -41.96 -47.02
N THR A 361 -26.37 -41.47 -48.26
CA THR A 361 -26.12 -40.05 -48.59
C THR A 361 -27.38 -39.19 -48.53
N THR A 362 -27.34 -38.00 -47.90
CA THR A 362 -27.46 -36.67 -48.56
C THR A 362 -27.65 -35.50 -47.56
N ASN A 363 -27.22 -34.31 -48.00
CA ASN A 363 -27.63 -32.96 -47.56
C ASN A 363 -27.22 -32.42 -46.17
N GLU A 364 -25.98 -31.91 -46.15
CA GLU A 364 -25.64 -30.52 -45.78
C GLU A 364 -26.55 -29.77 -44.78
N THR A 365 -26.02 -29.56 -43.57
CA THR A 365 -26.11 -28.25 -42.94
C THR A 365 -24.71 -27.88 -42.45
N ILE A 366 -24.01 -27.08 -43.27
CA ILE A 366 -22.65 -26.65 -42.98
C ILE A 366 -22.68 -25.67 -41.81
N VAL A 367 -22.34 -26.15 -40.62
CA VAL A 367 -21.79 -25.27 -39.58
C VAL A 367 -20.42 -24.86 -40.08
N GLY A 368 -20.32 -23.64 -40.61
CA GLY A 368 -19.06 -23.12 -41.13
C GLY A 368 -18.00 -23.07 -40.04
N PRO A 369 -16.70 -23.21 -40.39
CA PRO A 369 -15.64 -22.94 -39.44
C PRO A 369 -15.81 -21.50 -38.93
N ILE A 370 -15.67 -21.31 -37.63
CA ILE A 370 -15.48 -19.98 -37.06
C ILE A 370 -14.23 -19.38 -37.74
N SER A 371 -14.19 -18.06 -37.94
CA SER A 371 -12.99 -17.37 -38.47
C SER A 371 -11.90 -17.32 -37.39
N GLU A 372 -11.35 -18.49 -37.04
CA GLU A 372 -10.55 -18.73 -35.83
C GLU A 372 -9.27 -17.89 -35.75
N THR A 373 -8.72 -17.49 -36.90
CA THR A 373 -7.45 -16.76 -36.98
C THR A 373 -7.57 -15.25 -36.77
N GLU A 374 -8.71 -14.63 -37.07
CA GLU A 374 -8.88 -13.18 -36.90
C GLU A 374 -9.28 -12.77 -35.48
N ASP A 375 -9.84 -13.68 -34.67
CA ASP A 375 -10.23 -13.38 -33.29
C ASP A 375 -9.14 -13.75 -32.27
N SER A 376 -8.36 -14.82 -32.47
CA SER A 376 -7.25 -15.21 -31.58
C SER A 376 -6.26 -14.06 -31.34
N SER A 377 -5.80 -13.39 -32.41
CA SER A 377 -4.86 -12.26 -32.28
C SER A 377 -5.42 -11.12 -31.42
N LYS A 378 -6.69 -10.76 -31.59
CA LYS A 378 -7.34 -9.69 -30.82
C LYS A 378 -7.44 -10.04 -29.33
N LEU A 379 -7.68 -11.32 -29.00
CA LEU A 379 -7.72 -11.77 -27.62
C LEU A 379 -6.34 -11.72 -26.97
N LEU A 380 -5.27 -12.09 -27.69
CA LEU A 380 -3.91 -11.92 -27.21
C LEU A 380 -3.55 -10.43 -27.01
N ASP A 381 -3.96 -9.55 -27.91
CA ASP A 381 -3.77 -8.09 -27.75
C ASP A 381 -4.49 -7.57 -26.50
N LEU A 382 -5.71 -8.04 -26.20
CA LEU A 382 -6.44 -7.70 -24.97
C LEU A 382 -5.74 -8.24 -23.70
N TYR A 383 -5.18 -9.45 -23.73
CA TYR A 383 -4.37 -9.98 -22.62
C TYR A 383 -3.17 -9.07 -22.33
N TYR A 384 -2.43 -8.65 -23.36
CA TYR A 384 -1.27 -7.77 -23.17
C TYR A 384 -1.66 -6.35 -22.78
N ALA A 385 -2.79 -5.83 -23.26
CA ALA A 385 -3.27 -4.48 -22.92
C ALA A 385 -3.81 -4.33 -21.49
N PHE A 386 -4.34 -5.41 -20.88
CA PHE A 386 -5.07 -5.31 -19.61
C PHE A 386 -4.66 -6.30 -18.50
N PHE A 387 -3.80 -7.29 -18.78
CA PHE A 387 -3.44 -8.29 -17.77
C PHE A 387 -1.92 -8.49 -17.63
N HIS A 388 -1.16 -8.40 -18.71
CA HIS A 388 0.26 -8.78 -18.70
C HIS A 388 1.13 -7.94 -17.76
N ASP A 389 0.99 -6.62 -17.76
CA ASP A 389 1.82 -5.72 -16.93
C ASP A 389 1.63 -5.98 -15.43
N ALA A 390 0.41 -6.38 -15.03
CA ALA A 390 0.12 -6.85 -13.68
C ALA A 390 0.61 -8.29 -13.40
N HIS A 391 0.83 -9.10 -14.43
CA HIS A 391 1.20 -10.51 -14.27
C HIS A 391 2.37 -10.90 -15.21
N PRO A 392 3.55 -10.24 -15.12
CA PRO A 392 4.59 -10.33 -16.15
C PRO A 392 5.49 -11.56 -15.94
N TYR A 393 4.88 -12.76 -15.88
CA TYR A 393 5.56 -14.05 -15.75
C TYR A 393 5.68 -14.84 -17.07
N VAL A 394 4.83 -14.57 -18.06
CA VAL A 394 4.99 -15.09 -19.44
C VAL A 394 5.95 -14.21 -20.24
N LEU A 395 6.38 -14.65 -21.43
CA LEU A 395 7.20 -13.85 -22.35
C LEU A 395 6.50 -12.52 -22.71
N PRO A 396 7.24 -11.41 -22.88
CA PRO A 396 6.67 -10.17 -23.40
C PRO A 396 6.15 -10.35 -24.82
N GLN A 397 5.13 -9.57 -25.22
CA GLN A 397 4.41 -9.75 -26.49
C GLN A 397 5.32 -9.89 -27.71
N LYS A 398 6.36 -9.06 -27.80
CA LYS A 398 7.39 -9.12 -28.87
C LYS A 398 8.06 -10.49 -28.97
N PHE A 399 8.45 -11.07 -27.84
CA PHE A 399 9.16 -12.35 -27.77
C PHE A 399 8.21 -13.55 -27.86
N LEU A 400 6.97 -13.44 -27.34
CA LEU A 400 5.92 -14.43 -27.59
C LEU A 400 5.60 -14.51 -29.10
N ASN A 401 5.40 -13.37 -29.76
CA ASN A 401 5.14 -13.28 -31.19
C ASN A 401 6.33 -13.74 -32.06
N GLN A 402 7.56 -13.66 -31.54
CA GLN A 402 8.71 -14.27 -32.17
C GLN A 402 8.69 -15.79 -32.00
N ARG A 403 8.43 -16.30 -30.78
CA ARG A 403 8.38 -17.74 -30.51
C ARG A 403 7.24 -18.45 -31.25
N LEU A 404 6.08 -17.82 -31.36
CA LEU A 404 4.96 -18.26 -32.21
C LEU A 404 5.36 -18.54 -33.67
N LYS A 405 6.41 -17.88 -34.19
CA LYS A 405 6.91 -18.06 -35.56
C LYS A 405 8.02 -19.11 -35.67
N THR A 406 8.74 -19.39 -34.58
CA THR A 406 9.90 -20.31 -34.58
C THR A 406 9.59 -21.67 -33.96
N ASP A 407 8.72 -21.71 -32.97
CA ASP A 407 8.33 -22.88 -32.17
C ASP A 407 6.96 -22.61 -31.53
N SER A 408 5.89 -22.69 -32.33
CA SER A 408 4.51 -22.55 -31.84
C SER A 408 4.07 -23.72 -30.95
N ALA A 409 4.66 -24.91 -31.14
CA ALA A 409 4.30 -26.13 -30.41
C ALA A 409 4.56 -25.98 -28.90
N SER A 410 5.68 -25.36 -28.51
CA SER A 410 5.97 -25.07 -27.10
C SER A 410 4.95 -24.19 -26.37
N LEU A 411 4.12 -23.44 -27.12
CA LEU A 411 3.13 -22.50 -26.57
C LEU A 411 1.70 -23.07 -26.55
N GLU A 412 1.50 -24.33 -26.97
CA GLU A 412 0.21 -25.01 -27.08
C GLU A 412 -0.60 -24.96 -25.77
N GLN A 413 0.05 -25.08 -24.60
CA GLN A 413 -0.62 -25.02 -23.30
C GLN A 413 -0.89 -23.58 -22.84
N VAL A 414 -0.07 -22.61 -23.25
CA VAL A 414 -0.13 -21.21 -22.78
C VAL A 414 -1.16 -20.40 -23.56
N LEU A 415 -1.18 -20.51 -24.90
CA LEU A 415 -2.04 -19.68 -25.75
C LEU A 415 -3.53 -19.74 -25.39
N PRO A 416 -4.15 -20.92 -25.14
CA PRO A 416 -5.56 -21.00 -24.77
C PRO A 416 -5.88 -20.27 -23.46
N VAL A 417 -4.92 -20.16 -22.54
CA VAL A 417 -5.07 -19.41 -21.28
C VAL A 417 -5.00 -17.91 -21.53
N LEU A 418 -4.07 -17.46 -22.36
CA LEU A 418 -3.96 -16.04 -22.73
C LEU A 418 -5.20 -15.59 -23.51
N GLU A 419 -5.67 -16.40 -24.46
CA GLU A 419 -6.91 -16.18 -25.20
C GLU A 419 -8.14 -16.17 -24.29
N PHE A 420 -8.22 -17.10 -23.32
CA PHE A 420 -9.29 -17.09 -22.32
C PHE A 420 -9.28 -15.80 -21.48
N ILE A 421 -8.15 -15.41 -20.91
CA ILE A 421 -8.02 -14.16 -20.14
C ILE A 421 -8.38 -12.95 -21.00
N GLY A 422 -7.86 -12.86 -22.23
CA GLY A 422 -8.22 -11.83 -23.19
C GLY A 422 -9.72 -11.78 -23.50
N SER A 423 -10.38 -12.93 -23.55
CA SER A 423 -11.84 -13.01 -23.78
C SER A 423 -12.66 -12.43 -22.63
N LEU A 424 -12.12 -12.37 -21.40
CA LEU A 424 -12.80 -11.74 -20.27
C LEU A 424 -12.93 -10.23 -20.45
N PHE A 425 -11.96 -9.59 -21.08
CA PHE A 425 -11.98 -8.16 -21.46
C PHE A 425 -12.78 -7.88 -22.73
N ALA A 426 -13.05 -8.90 -23.56
CA ALA A 426 -13.89 -8.76 -24.74
C ALA A 426 -15.39 -8.68 -24.38
N HIS A 427 -16.17 -7.93 -25.16
CA HIS A 427 -17.64 -7.93 -25.11
C HIS A 427 -18.28 -9.19 -25.74
N SER A 428 -17.53 -10.30 -25.86
CA SER A 428 -17.96 -11.54 -26.51
C SER A 428 -18.66 -12.48 -25.53
N SER A 429 -19.63 -13.26 -26.02
CA SER A 429 -20.27 -14.36 -25.28
C SER A 429 -19.39 -15.61 -25.17
N ALA A 430 -18.25 -15.67 -25.86
CA ALA A 430 -17.38 -16.85 -25.94
C ALA A 430 -16.59 -17.18 -24.65
N LYS A 431 -16.67 -16.35 -23.59
CA LYS A 431 -15.89 -16.47 -22.35
C LYS A 431 -15.87 -17.90 -21.78
N LYS A 432 -17.06 -18.52 -21.67
CA LYS A 432 -17.21 -19.88 -21.12
C LYS A 432 -16.60 -20.95 -22.03
N ALA A 433 -16.78 -20.85 -23.35
CA ALA A 433 -16.20 -21.79 -24.31
C ALA A 433 -14.67 -21.72 -24.30
N MET A 434 -14.08 -20.53 -24.14
CA MET A 434 -12.64 -20.36 -23.98
C MET A 434 -12.13 -20.94 -22.65
N GLN A 435 -12.87 -20.77 -21.56
CA GLN A 435 -12.57 -21.40 -20.27
C GLN A 435 -12.58 -22.94 -20.37
N GLU A 436 -13.61 -23.50 -21.01
CA GLU A 436 -13.75 -24.94 -21.24
C GLU A 436 -12.62 -25.49 -22.15
N ARG A 437 -12.24 -24.75 -23.19
CA ARG A 437 -11.08 -25.09 -24.05
C ARG A 437 -9.78 -25.13 -23.25
N ALA A 438 -9.45 -24.05 -22.53
CA ALA A 438 -8.24 -24.00 -21.69
C ALA A 438 -8.25 -25.10 -20.62
N GLY A 439 -9.38 -25.31 -19.96
CA GLY A 439 -9.57 -26.36 -18.96
C GLY A 439 -9.37 -27.77 -19.51
N SER A 440 -9.90 -28.07 -20.70
CA SER A 440 -9.77 -29.40 -21.33
C SER A 440 -8.31 -29.79 -21.60
N ILE A 441 -7.47 -28.81 -21.96
CA ILE A 441 -6.03 -29.00 -22.21
C ILE A 441 -5.27 -29.14 -20.88
N LEU A 442 -5.50 -28.22 -19.94
CA LEU A 442 -4.73 -28.15 -18.69
C LEU A 442 -5.12 -29.19 -17.63
N LEU A 443 -6.35 -29.71 -17.68
CA LEU A 443 -6.82 -30.70 -16.71
C LEU A 443 -6.59 -32.14 -17.17
N ALA A 444 -6.28 -32.39 -18.45
CA ALA A 444 -5.94 -33.71 -18.96
C ALA A 444 -4.75 -34.35 -18.21
N ASP A 445 -4.79 -35.67 -17.99
CA ASP A 445 -3.72 -36.39 -17.27
C ASP A 445 -2.38 -36.39 -18.03
N SER A 446 -2.40 -36.18 -19.35
CA SER A 446 -1.24 -36.19 -20.24
C SER A 446 -0.56 -34.82 -20.44
N LEU A 447 -0.84 -33.83 -19.59
CA LEU A 447 -0.19 -32.51 -19.67
C LEU A 447 1.34 -32.65 -19.47
N PRO A 448 2.18 -32.08 -20.36
CA PRO A 448 3.62 -32.24 -20.27
C PRO A 448 4.22 -31.50 -19.05
N ASP A 449 5.18 -32.13 -18.38
CA ASP A 449 5.91 -31.52 -17.27
C ASP A 449 6.98 -30.54 -17.82
N ASN A 450 6.59 -29.28 -18.05
CA ASN A 450 7.48 -28.23 -18.55
C ASN A 450 7.11 -26.84 -18.00
N GLY A 451 7.99 -25.85 -18.18
CA GLY A 451 7.79 -24.49 -17.66
C GLY A 451 6.55 -23.77 -18.23
N PHE A 452 6.22 -24.01 -19.50
CA PHE A 452 5.02 -23.45 -20.15
C PHE A 452 3.72 -23.99 -19.53
N SER A 453 3.68 -25.26 -19.15
CA SER A 453 2.53 -25.86 -18.46
C SER A 453 2.38 -25.32 -17.04
N VAL A 454 3.48 -24.99 -16.34
CA VAL A 454 3.42 -24.26 -15.06
C VAL A 454 2.86 -22.85 -15.26
N GLN A 455 3.34 -22.09 -16.26
CA GLN A 455 2.81 -20.76 -16.59
C GLN A 455 1.30 -20.79 -16.92
N ALA A 456 0.88 -21.78 -17.70
CA ALA A 456 -0.51 -21.95 -18.10
C ALA A 456 -1.42 -22.29 -16.91
N LEU A 457 -1.02 -23.26 -16.07
CA LEU A 457 -1.75 -23.61 -14.84
C LEU A 457 -1.81 -22.43 -13.86
N LEU A 458 -0.73 -21.65 -13.70
CA LEU A 458 -0.68 -20.45 -12.86
C LEU A 458 -1.69 -19.40 -13.33
N GLY A 459 -1.66 -19.04 -14.62
CA GLY A 459 -2.59 -18.05 -15.18
C GLY A 459 -4.04 -18.51 -15.14
N PHE A 460 -4.28 -19.80 -15.43
CA PHE A 460 -5.62 -20.37 -15.37
C PHE A 460 -6.15 -20.41 -13.93
N ALA A 461 -5.32 -20.73 -12.93
CA ALA A 461 -5.71 -20.66 -11.52
C ALA A 461 -6.12 -19.25 -11.08
N ILE A 462 -5.38 -18.21 -11.50
CA ILE A 462 -5.72 -16.81 -11.21
C ILE A 462 -7.04 -16.42 -11.89
N ALA A 463 -7.20 -16.71 -13.19
CA ALA A 463 -8.41 -16.39 -13.92
C ALA A 463 -9.65 -17.10 -13.34
N VAL A 464 -9.57 -18.41 -13.07
CA VAL A 464 -10.65 -19.22 -12.48
C VAL A 464 -10.99 -18.74 -11.06
N HIS A 465 -10.01 -18.31 -10.26
CA HIS A 465 -10.25 -17.66 -8.96
C HIS A 465 -11.11 -16.39 -9.12
N SER A 466 -10.75 -15.54 -10.09
CA SER A 466 -11.45 -14.29 -10.38
C SER A 466 -12.81 -14.48 -11.06
N CYS A 467 -13.09 -15.70 -11.55
CA CYS A 467 -14.41 -16.17 -11.97
C CYS A 467 -15.26 -16.78 -10.82
N ASP A 468 -14.88 -16.55 -9.55
CA ASP A 468 -15.58 -17.00 -8.33
C ASP A 468 -15.40 -18.51 -7.98
N GLU A 469 -14.55 -19.25 -8.71
CA GLU A 469 -14.34 -20.70 -8.53
C GLU A 469 -13.17 -21.08 -7.59
N PHE A 470 -13.11 -20.49 -6.40
CA PHE A 470 -11.98 -20.57 -5.46
C PHE A 470 -11.41 -21.97 -5.14
N THR A 471 -12.24 -23.02 -5.15
CA THR A 471 -11.80 -24.39 -4.84
C THR A 471 -11.22 -25.09 -6.07
N ASN A 472 -11.78 -24.85 -7.25
CA ASN A 472 -11.21 -25.30 -8.53
C ASN A 472 -9.85 -24.63 -8.76
N ALA A 473 -9.82 -23.29 -8.64
CA ALA A 473 -8.62 -22.47 -8.73
C ALA A 473 -7.48 -22.96 -7.82
N ARG A 474 -7.77 -23.33 -6.56
CA ARG A 474 -6.75 -23.87 -5.66
C ARG A 474 -6.22 -25.23 -6.13
N GLY A 475 -7.08 -26.13 -6.60
CA GLY A 475 -6.66 -27.43 -7.14
C GLY A 475 -5.74 -27.30 -8.36
N ILE A 476 -6.02 -26.31 -9.23
CA ILE A 476 -5.18 -25.96 -10.38
C ILE A 476 -3.82 -25.41 -9.90
N LEU A 477 -3.80 -24.49 -8.92
CA LEU A 477 -2.57 -23.94 -8.36
C LEU A 477 -1.73 -25.03 -7.67
N ASP A 478 -2.35 -25.93 -6.92
CA ASP A 478 -1.67 -27.08 -6.30
C ASP A 478 -1.05 -28.02 -7.35
N ARG A 479 -1.66 -28.14 -8.54
CA ARG A 479 -1.09 -28.87 -9.69
C ARG A 479 0.13 -28.13 -10.26
N ALA A 480 0.05 -26.80 -10.41
CA ALA A 480 1.18 -25.97 -10.84
C ALA A 480 2.37 -26.09 -9.88
N ILE A 481 2.13 -26.00 -8.57
CA ILE A 481 3.15 -26.16 -7.51
C ILE A 481 3.82 -27.54 -7.60
N ARG A 482 3.04 -28.62 -7.68
CA ARG A 482 3.60 -29.99 -7.79
C ARG A 482 4.41 -30.19 -9.07
N MET A 483 4.01 -29.58 -10.19
CA MET A 483 4.76 -29.64 -11.44
C MET A 483 6.06 -28.83 -11.36
N ALA A 484 6.01 -27.59 -10.88
CA ALA A 484 7.17 -26.72 -10.73
C ALA A 484 8.26 -27.35 -9.85
N LEU A 485 7.88 -27.99 -8.74
CA LEU A 485 8.81 -28.72 -7.87
C LEU A 485 9.34 -30.01 -8.51
N ARG A 486 8.56 -30.69 -9.37
CA ARG A 486 9.00 -31.93 -10.05
C ARG A 486 10.05 -31.65 -11.13
N ILE A 487 9.98 -30.49 -11.76
CA ILE A 487 10.95 -30.05 -12.79
C ILE A 487 12.09 -29.21 -12.20
N ASP A 488 12.24 -29.18 -10.87
CA ASP A 488 13.26 -28.39 -10.14
C ASP A 488 13.26 -26.88 -10.48
N MET A 489 12.09 -26.29 -10.77
CA MET A 489 11.96 -24.87 -11.12
C MET A 489 12.44 -23.91 -10.01
N ASN A 490 12.56 -24.41 -8.77
CA ASN A 490 13.08 -23.68 -7.61
C ASN A 490 14.62 -23.67 -7.50
N ALA A 491 15.34 -24.34 -8.39
CA ALA A 491 16.81 -24.37 -8.42
C ALA A 491 17.39 -23.26 -9.31
N GLU A 492 18.56 -22.72 -8.94
CA GLU A 492 19.23 -21.64 -9.69
C GLU A 492 19.47 -22.03 -11.17
N ALA A 493 19.88 -23.28 -11.40
CA ALA A 493 20.25 -23.78 -12.72
C ALA A 493 19.05 -23.91 -13.68
N PHE A 494 17.82 -24.05 -13.19
CA PHE A 494 16.65 -24.34 -14.02
C PHE A 494 16.44 -23.30 -15.12
N ALA A 495 16.50 -22.01 -14.75
CA ALA A 495 16.27 -20.90 -15.66
C ALA A 495 17.29 -20.88 -16.81
N THR A 496 18.55 -21.19 -16.52
CA THR A 496 19.65 -21.20 -17.49
C THR A 496 19.60 -22.43 -18.39
N LEU A 497 19.36 -23.62 -17.82
CA LEU A 497 19.29 -24.88 -18.56
C LEU A 497 18.08 -24.95 -19.50
N ASN A 498 16.92 -24.49 -19.04
CA ASN A 498 15.68 -24.45 -19.84
C ASN A 498 15.50 -23.12 -20.60
N GLY A 499 16.48 -22.23 -20.54
CA GLY A 499 16.45 -20.94 -21.23
C GLY A 499 16.78 -21.01 -22.72
N GLU A 500 17.19 -22.16 -23.26
CA GLU A 500 17.54 -22.36 -24.68
C GLU A 500 18.63 -21.40 -25.20
N GLY A 501 19.47 -20.86 -24.32
CA GLY A 501 20.43 -19.79 -24.64
C GLY A 501 19.80 -18.39 -24.79
N ASN A 502 18.49 -18.25 -24.63
CA ASN A 502 17.76 -16.99 -24.66
C ASN A 502 17.56 -16.44 -23.23
N ALA A 503 18.20 -15.29 -22.95
CA ALA A 503 18.14 -14.64 -21.64
C ALA A 503 16.70 -14.23 -21.23
N VAL A 504 15.84 -13.88 -22.18
CA VAL A 504 14.44 -13.49 -21.92
C VAL A 504 13.60 -14.71 -21.52
N LEU A 505 13.86 -15.87 -22.12
CA LEU A 505 13.19 -17.11 -21.73
C LEU A 505 13.59 -17.54 -20.32
N ALA A 506 14.90 -17.48 -20.00
CA ALA A 506 15.43 -17.69 -18.66
C ALA A 506 14.84 -16.71 -17.62
N GLU A 507 14.61 -15.45 -17.99
CA GLU A 507 13.95 -14.46 -17.14
C GLU A 507 12.47 -14.80 -16.91
N SER A 508 11.75 -15.28 -17.93
CA SER A 508 10.37 -15.75 -17.77
C SER A 508 10.27 -16.91 -16.76
N TRP A 509 11.27 -17.80 -16.71
CA TRP A 509 11.32 -18.89 -15.73
C TRP A 509 11.52 -18.40 -14.30
N ARG A 510 12.42 -17.43 -14.07
CA ARG A 510 12.59 -16.79 -12.75
C ARG A 510 11.30 -16.13 -12.30
N ARG A 511 10.65 -15.38 -13.18
CA ARG A 511 9.37 -14.70 -12.92
C ARG A 511 8.24 -15.69 -12.65
N THR A 512 8.17 -16.80 -13.40
CA THR A 512 7.17 -17.86 -13.20
C THR A 512 7.27 -18.49 -11.81
N TRP A 513 8.48 -18.88 -11.39
CA TRP A 513 8.69 -19.43 -10.04
C TRP A 513 8.26 -18.45 -8.95
N TRP A 514 8.74 -17.21 -9.03
CA TRP A 514 8.47 -16.22 -8.00
C TRP A 514 7.00 -15.79 -7.96
N TYR A 515 6.34 -15.63 -9.11
CA TYR A 515 4.90 -15.33 -9.15
C TYR A 515 4.04 -16.51 -8.63
N LEU A 516 4.48 -17.76 -8.87
CA LEU A 516 3.87 -18.95 -8.27
C LEU A 516 3.98 -18.96 -6.74
N TYR A 517 5.15 -18.62 -6.19
CA TYR A 517 5.39 -18.45 -4.75
C TYR A 517 4.47 -17.38 -4.14
N ILE A 518 4.41 -16.20 -4.77
CA ILE A 518 3.54 -15.09 -4.34
C ILE A 518 2.07 -15.49 -4.38
N THR A 519 1.63 -16.15 -5.45
CA THR A 519 0.23 -16.57 -5.65
C THR A 519 -0.19 -17.65 -4.64
N ASP A 520 0.69 -18.59 -4.29
CA ASP A 520 0.44 -19.59 -3.23
C ASP A 520 0.19 -18.92 -1.87
N GLY A 521 1.01 -17.92 -1.52
CA GLY A 521 0.83 -17.10 -0.32
C GLY A 521 -0.48 -16.31 -0.32
N ILE A 522 -0.81 -15.62 -1.42
CA ILE A 522 -2.05 -14.83 -1.55
C ILE A 522 -3.28 -15.75 -1.45
N PHE A 523 -3.32 -16.88 -2.18
CA PHE A 523 -4.44 -17.83 -2.13
C PHE A 523 -4.62 -18.43 -0.73
N SER A 524 -3.53 -18.72 -0.02
CA SER A 524 -3.60 -19.18 1.37
C SER A 524 -4.14 -18.11 2.32
N GLY A 525 -3.73 -16.84 2.15
CA GLY A 525 -4.23 -15.72 2.95
C GLY A 525 -5.73 -15.47 2.77
N ILE A 526 -6.20 -15.47 1.52
CA ILE A 526 -7.63 -15.37 1.16
C ILE A 526 -8.41 -16.52 1.79
N ARG A 527 -7.87 -17.75 1.78
CA ARG A 527 -8.51 -18.93 2.40
C ARG A 527 -8.20 -19.12 3.90
N HIS A 528 -7.67 -18.08 4.55
CA HIS A 528 -7.35 -18.03 5.99
C HIS A 528 -6.51 -19.21 6.48
N ARG A 529 -5.54 -19.65 5.67
CA ARG A 529 -4.54 -20.64 6.05
C ARG A 529 -3.35 -19.97 6.73
N LEU A 530 -2.86 -20.58 7.81
CA LEU A 530 -1.70 -20.11 8.57
C LEU A 530 -0.33 -20.38 7.88
N SER A 531 -0.36 -21.01 6.72
CA SER A 531 0.82 -21.34 5.90
C SER A 531 0.42 -21.59 4.44
N PHE A 532 1.41 -21.70 3.57
CA PHE A 532 1.28 -22.08 2.16
C PHE A 532 2.36 -23.09 1.78
N ALA A 533 2.14 -23.86 0.70
CA ALA A 533 2.94 -25.03 0.38
C ALA A 533 4.40 -24.69 0.06
N LEU A 534 4.63 -23.56 -0.59
CA LEU A 534 5.96 -23.09 -0.99
C LEU A 534 6.72 -22.34 0.11
N ARG A 535 6.10 -21.98 1.25
CA ARG A 535 6.69 -21.09 2.26
C ARG A 535 8.05 -21.57 2.76
N ASP A 536 8.11 -22.85 3.09
CA ASP A 536 9.26 -23.50 3.75
C ASP A 536 10.14 -24.29 2.74
N ILE A 537 9.89 -24.13 1.43
CA ILE A 537 10.69 -24.72 0.35
C ILE A 537 11.91 -23.83 0.08
N LYS A 538 13.10 -24.44 0.00
CA LYS A 538 14.32 -23.72 -0.39
C LYS A 538 14.23 -23.27 -1.85
N SER A 539 14.28 -21.96 -2.06
CA SER A 539 14.45 -21.33 -3.38
C SER A 539 15.91 -20.91 -3.56
N GLU A 540 16.51 -21.29 -4.69
CA GLU A 540 17.81 -20.78 -5.17
C GLU A 540 17.65 -19.90 -6.41
N VAL A 541 16.41 -19.60 -6.81
CA VAL A 541 16.10 -18.80 -8.00
C VAL A 541 16.46 -17.35 -7.75
N ASN A 542 17.35 -16.79 -8.59
CA ASN A 542 17.72 -15.38 -8.51
C ASN A 542 16.52 -14.45 -8.81
N LEU A 543 16.59 -13.21 -8.32
CA LEU A 543 15.52 -12.22 -8.39
C LEU A 543 15.32 -11.69 -9.82
N PRO A 544 14.06 -11.46 -10.26
CA PRO A 544 13.77 -10.90 -11.59
C PRO A 544 14.29 -9.48 -11.82
N CYS A 545 14.56 -9.12 -13.07
CA CYS A 545 14.95 -7.76 -13.48
C CYS A 545 13.75 -6.80 -13.55
N GLU A 546 13.99 -5.53 -13.89
CA GLU A 546 12.91 -4.57 -14.15
C GLU A 546 12.10 -4.95 -15.40
N ASP A 547 10.83 -4.56 -15.45
CA ASP A 547 9.96 -4.86 -16.59
C ASP A 547 10.41 -4.15 -17.88
N ALA A 548 11.05 -2.98 -17.78
CA ALA A 548 11.67 -2.32 -18.93
C ALA A 548 12.83 -3.14 -19.55
N ASP A 549 13.65 -3.79 -18.72
CA ASP A 549 14.72 -4.67 -19.18
C ASP A 549 14.15 -5.94 -19.81
N TYR A 550 13.12 -6.52 -19.17
CA TYR A 550 12.42 -7.71 -19.66
C TYR A 550 11.75 -7.46 -21.02
N ASN A 551 10.99 -6.38 -21.14
CA ASN A 551 10.28 -5.97 -22.36
C ASN A 551 11.24 -5.58 -23.50
N SER A 552 12.38 -4.96 -23.20
CA SER A 552 13.40 -4.65 -24.21
C SER A 552 14.22 -5.87 -24.64
N GLY A 553 14.41 -6.83 -23.73
CA GLY A 553 15.24 -8.03 -23.87
C GLY A 553 16.68 -7.85 -23.37
N ASN A 554 17.01 -6.68 -22.79
CA ASN A 554 18.34 -6.36 -22.27
C ASN A 554 18.51 -6.88 -20.84
N ILE A 555 18.40 -8.20 -20.64
CA ILE A 555 18.36 -8.81 -19.31
C ILE A 555 19.70 -8.58 -18.57
N PRO A 556 19.72 -7.89 -17.42
CA PRO A 556 20.92 -7.66 -16.63
C PRO A 556 21.34 -8.93 -15.87
N ARG A 557 22.49 -8.86 -15.16
CA ARG A 557 22.82 -9.86 -14.14
C ARG A 557 21.67 -9.89 -13.11
N PRO A 558 21.04 -11.04 -12.82
CA PRO A 558 20.04 -11.13 -11.77
C PRO A 558 20.71 -11.10 -10.38
N TYR A 559 20.07 -10.46 -9.41
CA TYR A 559 20.55 -10.43 -8.02
C TYR A 559 20.14 -11.69 -7.26
N THR A 560 20.95 -12.12 -6.30
CA THR A 560 20.56 -13.19 -5.38
C THR A 560 19.62 -12.68 -4.28
N LEU A 561 18.88 -13.58 -3.65
CA LEU A 561 18.08 -13.25 -2.47
C LEU A 561 18.96 -12.84 -1.27
N GLU A 562 20.22 -13.30 -1.21
CA GLU A 562 21.18 -12.90 -0.16
C GLU A 562 21.69 -11.46 -0.35
N GLU A 563 21.93 -11.03 -1.60
CA GLU A 563 22.27 -9.65 -1.94
C GLU A 563 21.14 -8.68 -1.54
N TYR A 564 19.89 -9.05 -1.80
CA TYR A 564 18.71 -8.28 -1.39
C TYR A 564 18.50 -8.25 0.13
N ASN A 565 18.67 -9.39 0.81
CA ASN A 565 18.51 -9.51 2.27
C ASN A 565 19.65 -8.87 3.08
N SER A 566 20.72 -8.43 2.41
CA SER A 566 21.87 -7.75 3.04
C SER A 566 22.02 -6.29 2.58
N ARG A 567 21.02 -5.75 1.86
CA ARG A 567 21.09 -4.46 1.16
C ARG A 567 21.41 -3.28 2.07
N GLU A 568 20.95 -3.29 3.32
CA GLU A 568 21.22 -2.26 4.31
C GLU A 568 22.69 -2.25 4.80
N PHE A 569 23.47 -3.29 4.48
CA PHE A 569 24.90 -3.41 4.76
C PHE A 569 25.76 -3.33 3.50
N ALA A 570 25.16 -3.15 2.31
CA ALA A 570 25.89 -2.92 1.08
C ALA A 570 26.60 -1.54 1.14
N GLY A 571 27.87 -1.51 0.74
CA GLY A 571 28.64 -0.25 0.63
C GLY A 571 28.35 0.54 -0.65
N GLU A 572 27.40 0.08 -1.45
CA GLU A 572 27.02 0.61 -2.76
C GLU A 572 25.48 0.63 -2.87
N ASP A 573 24.93 1.62 -3.58
CA ASP A 573 23.47 1.77 -3.78
C ASP A 573 22.94 0.68 -4.75
N LEU A 574 22.68 -0.52 -4.22
CA LEU A 574 22.06 -1.61 -4.96
C LEU A 574 20.62 -1.25 -5.35
N LYS A 575 20.31 -1.36 -6.65
CA LYS A 575 18.97 -1.11 -7.21
C LYS A 575 18.28 -2.42 -7.55
N PHE A 576 17.12 -2.64 -6.94
CA PHE A 576 16.29 -3.83 -7.14
C PHE A 576 15.00 -3.49 -7.89
N SER A 577 14.45 -4.49 -8.60
CA SER A 577 13.23 -4.33 -9.39
C SER A 577 11.96 -4.28 -8.54
N SER A 578 10.88 -3.75 -9.10
CA SER A 578 9.55 -3.81 -8.46
C SER A 578 9.13 -5.25 -8.14
N PHE A 579 9.52 -6.19 -9.01
CA PHE A 579 9.27 -7.62 -8.81
C PHE A 579 10.08 -8.17 -7.63
N ALA A 580 11.33 -7.76 -7.42
CA ALA A 580 12.12 -8.15 -6.25
C ALA A 580 11.47 -7.67 -4.93
N TYR A 581 10.93 -6.45 -4.90
CA TYR A 581 10.17 -5.95 -3.74
C TYR A 581 8.86 -6.72 -3.53
N LEU A 582 8.18 -7.17 -4.60
CA LEU A 582 7.00 -8.03 -4.52
C LEU A 582 7.35 -9.44 -3.99
N VAL A 583 8.52 -9.98 -4.33
CA VAL A 583 9.03 -11.25 -3.76
C VAL A 583 9.26 -11.16 -2.26
N ASP A 584 9.88 -10.07 -1.78
CA ASP A 584 10.04 -9.83 -0.34
C ASP A 584 8.68 -9.72 0.36
N MET A 585 7.70 -9.03 -0.24
CA MET A 585 6.33 -9.04 0.25
C MET A 585 5.74 -10.46 0.35
N GLY A 586 6.02 -11.34 -0.62
CA GLY A 586 5.66 -12.76 -0.56
C GLY A 586 6.26 -13.50 0.64
N HIS A 587 7.52 -13.22 1.00
CA HIS A 587 8.13 -13.77 2.22
C HIS A 587 7.50 -13.18 3.50
N ILE A 588 7.11 -11.90 3.48
CA ILE A 588 6.40 -11.25 4.59
C ILE A 588 4.99 -11.84 4.75
N VAL A 589 4.26 -12.19 3.67
CA VAL A 589 2.98 -12.94 3.73
C VAL A 589 3.16 -14.18 4.60
N GLY A 590 4.18 -15.00 4.34
CA GLY A 590 4.44 -16.23 5.09
C GLY A 590 4.72 -16.02 6.57
N THR A 591 5.30 -14.87 6.92
CA THR A 591 5.54 -14.46 8.32
C THR A 591 4.23 -14.02 8.99
N VAL A 592 3.43 -13.19 8.31
CA VAL A 592 2.18 -12.63 8.87
C VAL A 592 1.10 -13.70 9.02
N LEU A 593 0.93 -14.59 8.03
CA LEU A 593 -0.06 -15.68 8.10
C LEU A 593 0.23 -16.65 9.24
N ALA A 594 1.50 -16.89 9.58
CA ALA A 594 1.89 -17.80 10.65
C ALA A 594 1.44 -17.33 12.06
N LEU A 595 1.20 -16.02 12.23
CA LEU A 595 0.69 -15.43 13.48
C LEU A 595 -0.83 -15.59 13.65
N GLY A 596 -1.53 -15.94 12.57
CA GLY A 596 -2.98 -16.08 12.54
C GLY A 596 -3.75 -14.82 12.95
N THR A 597 -5.04 -15.03 13.17
CA THR A 597 -6.03 -13.98 13.43
C THR A 597 -6.69 -14.12 14.80
N GLU A 598 -6.16 -14.97 15.67
CA GLU A 598 -6.59 -15.06 17.06
C GLU A 598 -6.03 -13.86 17.86
N PRO A 599 -6.76 -13.34 18.86
CA PRO A 599 -6.37 -12.20 19.65
C PRO A 599 -5.32 -12.63 20.66
N GLY A 600 -4.07 -12.50 20.22
CA GLY A 600 -2.91 -12.57 21.09
C GLY A 600 -2.70 -11.28 21.89
N SER A 601 -1.75 -11.29 22.82
CA SER A 601 -1.41 -10.05 23.55
C SER A 601 -0.84 -9.02 22.57
N ALA A 602 -1.28 -7.78 22.69
CA ALA A 602 -1.04 -6.74 21.69
C ALA A 602 0.44 -6.27 21.56
N PHE A 603 1.37 -6.82 22.34
CA PHE A 603 2.82 -6.66 22.16
C PHE A 603 3.56 -8.00 22.11
N GLU A 604 2.93 -9.03 21.54
CA GLU A 604 3.59 -10.30 21.20
C GLU A 604 4.89 -10.06 20.41
N PRO A 605 6.04 -10.62 20.84
CA PRO A 605 7.32 -10.40 20.17
C PRO A 605 7.31 -10.70 18.66
N ASP A 606 6.56 -11.73 18.27
CA ASP A 606 6.45 -12.15 16.86
C ASP A 606 5.57 -11.20 16.03
N VAL A 607 4.55 -10.57 16.65
CA VAL A 607 3.72 -9.51 16.03
C VAL A 607 4.54 -8.25 15.83
N VAL A 608 5.32 -7.85 16.84
CA VAL A 608 6.26 -6.73 16.75
C VAL A 608 7.34 -7.00 15.69
N SER A 609 7.81 -8.25 15.58
CA SER A 609 8.77 -8.66 14.55
C SER A 609 8.19 -8.61 13.13
N ALA A 610 6.95 -9.09 12.93
CA ALA A 610 6.27 -9.02 11.64
C ALA A 610 5.93 -7.58 11.22
N ASP A 611 5.50 -6.75 12.16
CA ASP A 611 5.30 -5.31 11.95
C ASP A 611 6.62 -4.60 11.60
N ALA A 612 7.72 -4.92 12.29
CA ALA A 612 9.04 -4.40 11.94
C ALA A 612 9.49 -4.81 10.54
N ARG A 613 9.18 -6.02 10.07
CA ARG A 613 9.43 -6.45 8.68
C ARG A 613 8.66 -5.61 7.66
N LEU A 614 7.35 -5.40 7.90
CA LEU A 614 6.51 -4.53 7.06
C LEU A 614 7.04 -3.09 7.03
N MET A 615 7.39 -2.52 8.18
CA MET A 615 7.91 -1.15 8.26
C MET A 615 9.31 -1.02 7.63
N ASN A 616 10.19 -2.00 7.80
CA ASN A 616 11.49 -2.03 7.12
C ASN A 616 11.31 -2.09 5.59
N TRP A 617 10.38 -2.90 5.07
CA TRP A 617 10.13 -3.02 3.64
C TRP A 617 9.82 -1.65 3.00
N ILE A 618 8.89 -0.88 3.59
CA ILE A 618 8.55 0.45 3.06
C ILE A 618 9.64 1.50 3.32
N MET A 619 10.37 1.42 4.44
CA MET A 619 11.44 2.37 4.78
C MET A 619 12.68 2.24 3.88
N TYR A 620 12.99 1.03 3.41
CA TYR A 620 14.10 0.77 2.47
C TYR A 620 13.66 0.80 0.99
N LEU A 621 12.41 1.17 0.70
CA LEU A 621 11.92 1.31 -0.67
C LEU A 621 12.43 2.64 -1.28
N PRO A 622 13.10 2.64 -2.46
CA PRO A 622 13.55 3.86 -3.13
C PRO A 622 12.40 4.83 -3.42
N LYS A 623 12.67 6.13 -3.45
CA LYS A 623 11.63 7.17 -3.61
C LYS A 623 10.85 7.03 -4.92
N GLU A 624 11.51 6.55 -5.96
CA GLU A 624 10.96 6.28 -7.27
C GLU A 624 9.90 5.16 -7.18
N LYS A 625 10.17 4.12 -6.39
CA LYS A 625 9.29 2.97 -6.16
C LYS A 625 8.16 3.26 -5.16
N GLN A 626 8.31 4.27 -4.30
CA GLN A 626 7.22 4.75 -3.42
C GLN A 626 6.10 5.48 -4.19
N LEU A 627 6.39 6.06 -5.35
CA LEU A 627 5.43 6.90 -6.09
C LEU A 627 4.40 6.12 -6.91
N VAL A 628 4.70 4.86 -7.27
CA VAL A 628 3.89 3.89 -8.07
C VAL A 628 3.53 4.33 -9.49
N VAL A 629 3.41 5.63 -9.74
CA VAL A 629 3.22 6.26 -11.05
C VAL A 629 4.58 6.49 -11.68
N GLU A 630 4.86 5.86 -12.81
CA GLU A 630 6.12 6.01 -13.56
C GLU A 630 6.08 7.29 -14.40
N ASP A 631 4.98 7.46 -15.14
CA ASP A 631 4.71 8.56 -16.07
C ASP A 631 3.25 9.01 -15.92
N PRO A 632 2.86 10.22 -16.36
CA PRO A 632 1.48 10.68 -16.30
C PRO A 632 0.49 9.71 -17.00
N GLY A 633 -0.25 8.94 -16.20
CA GLY A 633 -1.20 7.93 -16.68
C GLY A 633 -0.66 6.49 -16.80
N LYS A 634 0.60 6.23 -16.43
CA LYS A 634 1.19 4.88 -16.38
C LYS A 634 1.59 4.51 -14.94
N VAL A 635 1.09 3.38 -14.49
CA VAL A 635 1.35 2.82 -13.14
C VAL A 635 2.25 1.60 -13.28
N ASP A 636 3.22 1.48 -12.38
CA ASP A 636 3.99 0.26 -12.14
C ASP A 636 3.06 -0.76 -11.46
N GLU A 637 2.41 -1.62 -12.26
CA GLU A 637 1.39 -2.58 -11.79
C GLU A 637 1.96 -3.64 -10.82
N VAL A 638 3.25 -3.95 -10.91
CA VAL A 638 3.95 -4.86 -10.00
C VAL A 638 4.17 -4.18 -8.65
N MET A 639 4.57 -2.90 -8.65
CA MET A 639 4.73 -2.12 -7.43
C MET A 639 3.38 -1.77 -6.79
N PHE A 640 2.34 -1.50 -7.60
CA PHE A 640 0.96 -1.35 -7.15
C PHE A 640 0.50 -2.59 -6.37
N GLN A 641 0.76 -3.80 -6.89
CA GLN A 641 0.44 -5.04 -6.19
C GLN A 641 1.21 -5.20 -4.88
N ALA A 642 2.50 -4.88 -4.85
CA ALA A 642 3.28 -5.03 -3.62
C ALA A 642 2.82 -4.05 -2.53
N ILE A 643 2.47 -2.81 -2.89
CA ILE A 643 1.96 -1.80 -1.95
C ILE A 643 0.51 -2.12 -1.53
N MET A 644 -0.32 -2.67 -2.43
CA MET A 644 -1.64 -3.21 -2.10
C MET A 644 -1.53 -4.36 -1.08
N LEU A 645 -0.60 -5.29 -1.33
CA LEU A 645 -0.33 -6.43 -0.46
C LEU A 645 0.24 -6.00 0.90
N TYR A 646 1.13 -5.01 0.93
CA TYR A 646 1.65 -4.40 2.16
C TYR A 646 0.52 -3.82 3.04
N ASN A 647 -0.39 -3.03 2.45
CA ASN A 647 -1.53 -2.47 3.19
C ASN A 647 -2.50 -3.57 3.64
N THR A 648 -2.78 -4.55 2.79
CA THR A 648 -3.62 -5.72 3.13
C THR A 648 -3.03 -6.52 4.29
N LEU A 649 -1.71 -6.79 4.30
CA LEU A 649 -1.03 -7.48 5.38
C LEU A 649 -0.99 -6.66 6.68
N LYS A 650 -0.81 -5.34 6.62
CA LYS A 650 -0.92 -4.47 7.80
C LYS A 650 -2.32 -4.55 8.43
N VAL A 651 -3.38 -4.53 7.61
CA VAL A 651 -4.75 -4.74 8.11
C VAL A 651 -4.90 -6.15 8.70
N TYR A 652 -4.44 -7.19 8.00
CA TYR A 652 -4.52 -8.59 8.49
C TYR A 652 -3.82 -8.79 9.84
N LEU A 653 -2.60 -8.25 10.00
CA LEU A 653 -1.79 -8.38 11.22
C LEU A 653 -2.42 -7.67 12.43
N HIS A 654 -2.88 -6.43 12.21
CA HIS A 654 -3.27 -5.52 13.30
C HIS A 654 -4.77 -5.53 13.60
N ARG A 655 -5.64 -5.85 12.64
CA ARG A 655 -7.10 -5.81 12.83
C ARG A 655 -7.62 -6.74 13.94
N PRO A 656 -7.18 -7.99 14.06
CA PRO A 656 -7.55 -8.86 15.19
C PRO A 656 -7.15 -8.32 16.56
N ARG A 657 -6.13 -7.46 16.61
CA ARG A 657 -5.52 -6.88 17.82
C ARG A 657 -5.96 -5.43 18.05
N SER A 658 -7.09 -5.02 17.45
CA SER A 658 -7.59 -3.63 17.43
C SER A 658 -9.03 -3.52 17.94
N GLN A 659 -9.52 -2.29 18.16
CA GLN A 659 -10.96 -2.04 18.40
C GLN A 659 -11.86 -2.38 17.19
N LEU A 660 -11.28 -2.70 16.03
CA LEU A 660 -11.97 -2.99 14.78
C LEU A 660 -12.07 -4.49 14.51
N ALA A 661 -12.00 -5.31 15.57
CA ALA A 661 -12.24 -6.75 15.50
C ALA A 661 -13.57 -7.07 14.78
N TYR A 662 -13.60 -8.24 14.12
CA TYR A 662 -14.62 -8.59 13.15
C TYR A 662 -16.02 -8.72 13.75
N GLY A 663 -17.06 -8.34 12.99
CA GLY A 663 -18.44 -8.66 13.32
C GLY A 663 -18.81 -10.11 12.99
N SER A 664 -19.83 -10.66 13.65
CA SER A 664 -20.36 -12.01 13.34
C SER A 664 -20.84 -12.14 11.89
N ILE A 665 -21.40 -11.07 11.32
CA ILE A 665 -21.86 -11.01 9.92
C ILE A 665 -20.70 -11.01 8.90
N GLU A 666 -19.51 -10.54 9.27
CA GLU A 666 -18.33 -10.50 8.38
C GLU A 666 -17.84 -11.90 8.01
N ARG A 667 -18.19 -12.93 8.82
CA ARG A 667 -17.99 -14.36 8.49
C ARG A 667 -18.62 -14.77 7.15
N SER A 668 -19.56 -13.98 6.64
CA SER A 668 -20.19 -14.21 5.33
C SER A 668 -19.30 -13.80 4.15
N SER A 669 -18.26 -12.99 4.38
CA SER A 669 -17.32 -12.62 3.31
C SER A 669 -16.18 -13.64 3.22
N ARG A 670 -15.94 -14.10 1.99
CA ARG A 670 -14.88 -15.09 1.70
C ARG A 670 -13.46 -14.54 1.81
N CYS A 671 -13.32 -13.23 2.05
CA CYS A 671 -12.04 -12.56 2.24
C CYS A 671 -11.77 -12.18 3.71
N ALA A 672 -12.70 -12.41 4.65
CA ALA A 672 -12.61 -11.93 6.02
C ALA A 672 -12.43 -13.08 7.04
N PRO A 673 -11.33 -13.10 7.83
CA PRO A 673 -11.12 -14.13 8.84
C PRO A 673 -12.16 -14.04 9.97
N PRO A 674 -12.38 -15.15 10.72
CA PRO A 674 -13.43 -15.21 11.72
C PRO A 674 -13.17 -14.28 12.92
N PRO A 675 -14.23 -13.72 13.54
CA PRO A 675 -14.16 -12.94 14.76
C PRO A 675 -13.84 -13.79 15.98
N SER A 676 -13.08 -13.19 16.89
CA SER A 676 -12.65 -13.76 18.15
C SER A 676 -13.38 -13.18 19.36
N GLU A 677 -13.76 -14.01 20.32
CA GLU A 677 -14.43 -13.61 21.55
C GLU A 677 -13.49 -13.68 22.76
N LYS A 678 -12.92 -12.54 23.22
CA LYS A 678 -12.58 -12.28 24.65
C LYS A 678 -12.04 -10.87 24.99
N HIS A 679 -12.28 -10.55 26.27
CA HIS A 679 -11.79 -9.57 27.26
C HIS A 679 -10.46 -8.78 27.08
N VAL A 680 -10.08 -7.71 27.83
CA VAL A 680 -10.77 -6.73 28.76
C VAL A 680 -9.79 -5.58 29.12
N GLN A 681 -10.30 -4.33 29.13
CA GLN A 681 -9.85 -3.09 29.83
C GLN A 681 -8.36 -2.67 29.91
N ASP A 682 -7.39 -3.52 30.30
CA ASP A 682 -5.97 -3.11 30.45
C ASP A 682 -5.29 -2.83 29.09
N GLU A 683 -5.87 -3.35 28.01
CA GLU A 683 -5.31 -3.32 26.66
C GLU A 683 -5.70 -2.06 25.84
N GLN A 684 -6.48 -1.14 26.41
CA GLN A 684 -7.10 -0.02 25.68
C GLN A 684 -6.11 0.78 24.81
N ARG A 685 -4.93 1.16 25.34
CA ARG A 685 -3.89 1.89 24.58
C ARG A 685 -3.27 1.05 23.46
N SER A 686 -3.21 -0.27 23.64
CA SER A 686 -2.64 -1.19 22.66
C SER A 686 -3.61 -1.45 21.52
N PHE A 687 -4.90 -1.61 21.84
CA PHE A 687 -5.97 -1.58 20.85
C PHE A 687 -5.98 -0.26 20.08
N ASP A 688 -5.78 0.89 20.73
CA ASP A 688 -5.68 2.18 20.06
C ASP A 688 -4.51 2.22 19.05
N PHE A 689 -3.32 1.76 19.43
CA PHE A 689 -2.15 1.65 18.54
C PHE A 689 -2.41 0.79 17.30
N HIS A 690 -2.90 -0.44 17.47
CA HIS A 690 -3.23 -1.31 16.34
C HIS A 690 -4.35 -0.73 15.49
N THR A 691 -5.35 -0.10 16.11
CA THR A 691 -6.45 0.53 15.37
C THR A 691 -5.94 1.65 14.46
N THR A 692 -5.03 2.51 14.94
CA THR A 692 -4.41 3.54 14.09
C THR A 692 -3.70 2.91 12.89
N LYS A 693 -2.91 1.84 13.09
CA LYS A 693 -2.23 1.14 11.99
C LYS A 693 -3.19 0.51 10.97
N VAL A 694 -4.34 0.01 11.42
CA VAL A 694 -5.41 -0.52 10.55
C VAL A 694 -6.04 0.61 9.73
N LEU A 695 -6.35 1.75 10.36
CA LEU A 695 -6.94 2.91 9.69
C LEU A 695 -5.99 3.49 8.64
N GLU A 696 -4.71 3.70 8.99
CA GLU A 696 -3.66 4.16 8.08
C GLU A 696 -3.53 3.24 6.85
N ALA A 697 -3.45 1.92 7.08
CA ALA A 697 -3.28 0.95 5.99
C ALA A 697 -4.53 0.83 5.11
N ALA A 698 -5.72 0.86 5.73
CA ALA A 698 -6.98 0.83 4.99
C ALA A 698 -7.22 2.12 4.20
N GLU A 699 -6.77 3.27 4.71
CA GLU A 699 -6.76 4.54 3.98
C GLU A 699 -5.77 4.51 2.81
N ALA A 700 -4.50 4.20 3.06
CA ALA A 700 -3.45 4.21 2.04
C ALA A 700 -3.72 3.21 0.91
N GLY A 701 -4.10 1.97 1.24
CA GLY A 701 -4.41 0.95 0.24
C GLY A 701 -5.68 1.23 -0.57
N THR A 702 -6.72 1.83 0.05
CA THR A 702 -7.89 2.30 -0.72
C THR A 702 -7.54 3.53 -1.58
N GLY A 703 -6.61 4.36 -1.10
CA GLY A 703 -6.11 5.55 -1.80
C GLY A 703 -5.36 5.23 -3.10
N LEU A 704 -4.80 4.03 -3.26
CA LEU A 704 -4.21 3.56 -4.54
C LEU A 704 -5.21 3.63 -5.71
N PHE A 705 -6.49 3.45 -5.44
CA PHE A 705 -7.57 3.57 -6.43
C PHE A 705 -7.98 5.03 -6.74
N THR A 706 -7.21 6.02 -6.28
CA THR A 706 -7.29 7.42 -6.73
C THR A 706 -6.24 7.79 -7.78
N LEU A 707 -5.31 6.87 -8.09
CA LEU A 707 -4.30 7.06 -9.13
C LEU A 707 -4.98 7.17 -10.52
N PRO A 708 -4.39 7.93 -11.46
CA PRO A 708 -4.96 8.17 -12.78
C PRO A 708 -4.71 7.00 -13.75
N SER A 709 -5.08 5.77 -13.35
CA SER A 709 -4.97 4.54 -14.15
C SER A 709 -6.35 3.95 -14.49
N PRO A 710 -6.49 3.20 -15.60
CA PRO A 710 -7.68 2.40 -15.85
C PRO A 710 -7.77 1.27 -14.82
N PHE A 711 -8.85 1.23 -14.05
CA PHE A 711 -9.05 0.21 -13.00
C PHE A 711 -8.94 -1.23 -13.53
N THR A 712 -9.19 -1.45 -14.82
CA THR A 712 -9.17 -2.75 -15.49
C THR A 712 -7.78 -3.30 -15.78
N THR A 713 -6.69 -2.52 -15.65
CA THR A 713 -5.31 -3.03 -15.80
C THR A 713 -4.76 -3.68 -14.53
N HIS A 714 -5.34 -3.34 -13.36
CA HIS A 714 -4.93 -3.86 -12.07
C HIS A 714 -5.25 -5.36 -11.93
N SER A 715 -4.40 -6.09 -11.21
CA SER A 715 -4.64 -7.52 -10.95
C SER A 715 -5.99 -7.75 -10.24
N PRO A 716 -6.80 -8.73 -10.68
CA PRO A 716 -8.08 -9.03 -10.02
C PRO A 716 -7.90 -9.56 -8.58
N LEU A 717 -6.69 -9.98 -8.18
CA LEU A 717 -6.38 -10.32 -6.79
C LEU A 717 -6.49 -9.09 -5.86
N ALA A 718 -6.39 -7.88 -6.40
CA ALA A 718 -6.63 -6.63 -5.66
C ALA A 718 -8.08 -6.52 -5.14
N ILE A 719 -9.06 -7.21 -5.74
CA ILE A 719 -10.44 -7.25 -5.24
C ILE A 719 -10.50 -7.82 -3.82
N CYS A 720 -9.76 -8.91 -3.56
CA CYS A 720 -9.72 -9.55 -2.25
C CYS A 720 -9.01 -8.66 -1.20
N GLY A 721 -7.89 -8.02 -1.60
CA GLY A 721 -7.17 -7.07 -0.74
C GLY A 721 -8.04 -5.86 -0.39
N LEU A 722 -8.62 -5.22 -1.39
CA LEU A 722 -9.51 -4.06 -1.23
C LEU A 722 -10.75 -4.39 -0.39
N THR A 723 -11.29 -5.61 -0.48
CA THR A 723 -12.38 -6.08 0.39
C THR A 723 -11.99 -6.02 1.87
N LEU A 724 -10.79 -6.51 2.23
CA LEU A 724 -10.28 -6.43 3.60
C LEU A 724 -10.12 -4.97 4.08
N LEU A 725 -9.67 -4.07 3.21
CA LEU A 725 -9.54 -2.64 3.54
C LEU A 725 -10.91 -1.98 3.76
N ILE A 726 -11.90 -2.25 2.88
CA ILE A 726 -13.26 -1.73 2.99
C ILE A 726 -13.93 -2.24 4.27
N LEU A 727 -13.80 -3.53 4.59
CA LEU A 727 -14.38 -4.10 5.82
C LEU A 727 -13.79 -3.43 7.07
N ALA A 728 -12.48 -3.20 7.12
CA ALA A 728 -11.85 -2.44 8.19
C ALA A 728 -12.42 -1.00 8.32
N GLN A 729 -12.66 -0.30 7.21
CA GLN A 729 -13.30 1.02 7.20
C GLN A 729 -14.78 0.97 7.65
N ILE A 730 -15.52 -0.09 7.32
CA ILE A 730 -16.92 -0.27 7.78
C ILE A 730 -16.96 -0.47 9.30
N SER A 731 -16.10 -1.33 9.86
CA SER A 731 -16.00 -1.50 11.32
C SER A 731 -15.55 -0.21 12.00
N ALA A 732 -14.62 0.53 11.39
CA ALA A 732 -14.19 1.86 11.88
C ALA A 732 -15.36 2.84 11.97
N CYS A 733 -16.19 2.92 10.93
CA CYS A 733 -17.39 3.74 10.90
C CYS A 733 -18.41 3.36 12.00
N ARG A 734 -18.42 2.10 12.46
CA ARG A 734 -19.36 1.63 13.48
C ARG A 734 -18.88 1.78 14.92
N PHE A 735 -17.58 1.62 15.15
CA PHE A 735 -17.02 1.48 16.50
C PHE A 735 -16.11 2.64 16.94
N LYS A 736 -15.52 3.41 16.02
CA LYS A 736 -14.52 4.44 16.36
C LYS A 736 -14.82 5.83 15.80
N LEU A 737 -15.04 5.94 14.49
CA LEU A 737 -15.03 7.21 13.78
C LEU A 737 -16.33 8.00 13.98
N LYS A 738 -16.22 9.32 14.11
CA LYS A 738 -17.35 10.25 14.29
C LYS A 738 -17.18 11.50 13.43
N GLY A 739 -18.25 12.27 13.26
CA GLY A 739 -18.19 13.59 12.62
C GLY A 739 -17.59 13.57 11.21
N ALA A 740 -16.52 14.35 11.01
CA ALA A 740 -15.83 14.46 9.72
C ALA A 740 -15.08 13.18 9.33
N GLU A 741 -14.44 12.50 10.28
CA GLU A 741 -13.70 11.25 10.04
C GLU A 741 -14.64 10.14 9.54
N TYR A 742 -15.82 10.02 10.15
CA TYR A 742 -16.87 9.10 9.71
C TYR A 742 -17.32 9.36 8.27
N LYS A 743 -17.50 10.64 7.88
CA LYS A 743 -17.85 11.01 6.50
C LYS A 743 -16.74 10.59 5.53
N ALA A 744 -15.50 10.94 5.84
CA ALA A 744 -14.35 10.65 4.99
C ALA A 744 -14.08 9.13 4.87
N ALA A 745 -14.28 8.34 5.94
CA ALA A 745 -14.19 6.88 5.87
C ALA A 745 -15.31 6.28 5.01
N ARG A 746 -16.55 6.79 5.10
CA ARG A 746 -17.63 6.40 4.20
C ARG A 746 -17.36 6.74 2.73
N ASP A 747 -16.68 7.84 2.44
CA ASP A 747 -16.27 8.17 1.08
C ASP A 747 -15.18 7.23 0.56
N ARG A 748 -14.26 6.76 1.41
CA ARG A 748 -13.32 5.68 1.07
C ARG A 748 -14.03 4.34 0.85
N VAL A 749 -15.04 4.00 1.66
CA VAL A 749 -15.90 2.80 1.42
C VAL A 749 -16.62 2.89 0.08
N ARG A 750 -17.12 4.08 -0.31
CA ARG A 750 -17.72 4.33 -1.63
C ARG A 750 -16.72 4.19 -2.77
N LEU A 751 -15.51 4.75 -2.62
CA LEU A 751 -14.42 4.63 -3.59
C LEU A 751 -14.06 3.15 -3.81
N GLY A 752 -13.83 2.40 -2.73
CA GLY A 752 -13.51 0.98 -2.80
C GLY A 752 -14.64 0.16 -3.44
N LEU A 753 -15.89 0.37 -3.04
CA LEU A 753 -17.05 -0.27 -3.69
C LEU A 753 -17.17 0.09 -5.19
N GLY A 754 -16.85 1.33 -5.56
CA GLY A 754 -16.79 1.77 -6.95
C GLY A 754 -15.69 1.04 -7.74
N ALA A 755 -14.49 0.94 -7.17
CA ALA A 755 -13.37 0.23 -7.78
C ALA A 755 -13.68 -1.27 -7.98
N ILE A 756 -14.22 -1.96 -6.96
CA ILE A 756 -14.64 -3.37 -7.10
C ILE A 756 -15.76 -3.50 -8.14
N LYS A 757 -16.68 -2.54 -8.23
CA LYS A 757 -17.74 -2.57 -9.25
C LYS A 757 -17.19 -2.48 -10.67
N VAL A 758 -16.23 -1.58 -10.93
CA VAL A 758 -15.58 -1.44 -12.25
C VAL A 758 -14.76 -2.70 -12.58
N LEU A 759 -13.97 -3.21 -11.64
CA LEU A 759 -13.28 -4.50 -11.78
C LEU A 759 -14.27 -5.66 -12.04
N GLY A 760 -15.47 -5.58 -11.46
CA GLY A 760 -16.56 -6.53 -11.63
C GLY A 760 -17.08 -6.67 -13.07
N GLU A 761 -16.95 -5.63 -13.90
CA GLU A 761 -17.37 -5.66 -15.31
C GLU A 761 -16.57 -6.69 -16.14
N VAL A 762 -15.36 -7.02 -15.69
CA VAL A 762 -14.50 -8.08 -16.25
C VAL A 762 -14.55 -9.36 -15.39
N TRP A 763 -14.44 -9.20 -14.06
CA TRP A 763 -14.17 -10.28 -13.12
C TRP A 763 -15.38 -10.60 -12.24
N ALA A 764 -15.99 -11.78 -12.42
CA ALA A 764 -17.23 -12.15 -11.75
C ALA A 764 -17.19 -12.04 -10.21
N ILE A 765 -16.03 -12.32 -9.59
CA ILE A 765 -15.79 -12.13 -8.15
C ILE A 765 -16.18 -10.72 -7.68
N GLY A 766 -15.92 -9.67 -8.48
CA GLY A 766 -16.23 -8.28 -8.10
C GLY A 766 -17.73 -8.03 -7.92
N HIS A 767 -18.58 -8.61 -8.76
CA HIS A 767 -20.04 -8.51 -8.61
C HIS A 767 -20.52 -9.19 -7.32
N VAL A 768 -20.01 -10.38 -7.00
CA VAL A 768 -20.42 -11.11 -5.79
C VAL A 768 -19.92 -10.38 -4.54
N THR A 769 -18.66 -9.94 -4.54
CA THR A 769 -18.03 -9.17 -3.46
C THR A 769 -18.77 -7.85 -3.16
N VAL A 770 -19.22 -7.10 -4.17
CA VAL A 770 -20.03 -5.89 -3.94
C VAL A 770 -21.33 -6.24 -3.21
N GLY A 771 -21.98 -7.35 -3.58
CA GLY A 771 -23.18 -7.85 -2.89
C GLY A 771 -22.91 -8.22 -1.43
N GLU A 772 -21.87 -9.00 -1.17
CA GLU A 772 -21.41 -9.39 0.19
C GLU A 772 -21.17 -8.13 1.07
N ILE A 773 -20.35 -7.19 0.58
CA ILE A 773 -20.03 -5.95 1.31
C ILE A 773 -21.28 -5.10 1.54
N GLN A 774 -22.22 -5.02 0.59
CA GLN A 774 -23.46 -4.27 0.77
C GLN A 774 -24.42 -4.90 1.79
N VAL A 775 -24.42 -6.22 1.96
CA VAL A 775 -25.14 -6.89 3.06
C VAL A 775 -24.48 -6.55 4.39
N ILE A 776 -23.17 -6.76 4.50
CA ILE A 776 -22.37 -6.49 5.70
C ILE A 776 -22.50 -5.02 6.15
N ALA A 777 -22.39 -4.07 5.21
CA ALA A 777 -22.48 -2.64 5.51
C ALA A 777 -23.87 -2.21 6.00
N ARG A 778 -24.96 -2.84 5.51
CA ARG A 778 -26.33 -2.55 5.97
C ARG A 778 -26.55 -3.02 7.41
N ASP A 779 -26.00 -4.19 7.75
CA ASP A 779 -26.09 -4.80 9.07
C ASP A 779 -25.22 -4.06 10.09
N ILE A 780 -23.90 -3.95 9.84
CA ILE A 780 -22.94 -3.34 10.76
C ILE A 780 -23.25 -1.87 11.02
N LEU A 781 -23.60 -1.09 9.98
CA LEU A 781 -23.93 0.34 10.14
C LEU A 781 -25.40 0.56 10.57
N SER A 782 -26.17 -0.52 10.76
CA SER A 782 -27.56 -0.51 11.20
C SER A 782 -28.41 0.54 10.48
N LEU A 783 -28.63 0.34 9.18
CA LEU A 783 -29.65 1.07 8.42
C LEU A 783 -31.06 0.56 8.79
N GLN A 784 -31.43 0.70 10.06
CA GLN A 784 -32.82 0.53 10.48
C GLN A 784 -33.65 1.64 9.82
N LYS A 785 -34.67 1.25 9.04
CA LYS A 785 -35.78 2.15 8.73
C LYS A 785 -36.41 2.54 10.06
N SER A 786 -36.38 3.83 10.38
CA SER A 786 -37.27 4.41 11.38
C SER A 786 -38.71 4.29 10.87
N SER A 787 -39.41 3.25 11.31
CA SER A 787 -40.87 3.20 11.24
C SER A 787 -41.43 4.16 12.30
N GLU A 788 -41.36 5.45 12.01
CA GLU A 788 -42.22 6.43 12.66
C GLU A 788 -43.62 6.30 12.05
N ASP A 789 -44.48 5.52 12.70
CA ASP A 789 -45.92 5.80 12.68
C ASP A 789 -46.23 6.53 13.99
N GLY A 790 -46.58 7.82 13.85
CA GLY A 790 -46.81 8.71 14.98
C GLY A 790 -48.15 8.46 15.67
N THR A 791 -48.10 8.41 17.00
CA THR A 791 -49.17 8.74 17.96
C THR A 791 -50.56 9.11 17.42
N SER A 792 -51.57 8.37 17.86
CA SER A 792 -52.91 8.91 18.10
C SER A 792 -53.30 8.66 19.55
N ALA A 793 -53.46 9.73 20.33
CA ALA A 793 -53.87 9.64 21.73
C ALA A 793 -55.40 9.73 21.86
N ASN A 794 -55.99 8.79 22.60
CA ASN A 794 -57.13 8.95 23.53
C ASN A 794 -57.93 7.64 23.67
N GLY A 795 -58.20 7.22 24.90
CA GLY A 795 -59.06 6.07 25.21
C GLY A 795 -58.88 5.64 26.66
N LEU A 796 -59.95 5.74 27.46
CA LEU A 796 -59.92 5.37 28.88
C LEU A 796 -60.10 3.86 29.10
N SER A 797 -59.86 3.49 30.37
CA SER A 797 -60.55 2.45 31.14
C SER A 797 -60.17 0.96 30.97
N ASP A 798 -59.91 0.41 32.15
CA ASP A 798 -60.33 -0.90 32.67
C ASP A 798 -59.57 -2.19 32.33
N SER A 799 -58.97 -2.72 33.42
CA SER A 799 -58.93 -4.11 33.88
C SER A 799 -58.65 -5.24 32.88
N TYR A 800 -57.64 -6.06 33.20
CA TYR A 800 -57.85 -7.33 33.92
C TYR A 800 -56.49 -7.86 34.40
N GLY A 801 -56.48 -8.63 35.49
CA GLY A 801 -55.25 -9.17 36.07
C GLY A 801 -55.26 -10.69 36.23
N THR A 802 -54.06 -11.23 36.43
CA THR A 802 -53.72 -12.48 37.12
C THR A 802 -54.09 -13.85 36.54
N ALA A 803 -53.25 -14.83 36.92
CA ALA A 803 -53.31 -16.28 36.73
C ALA A 803 -52.94 -16.82 35.31
N GLY A 804 -52.24 -17.95 35.17
CA GLY A 804 -51.55 -18.74 36.21
C GLY A 804 -51.38 -20.22 35.88
N SER A 805 -50.14 -20.63 35.56
CA SER A 805 -49.50 -21.94 35.81
C SER A 805 -50.12 -23.28 35.31
N ILE A 806 -49.20 -24.26 35.11
CA ILE A 806 -49.39 -25.73 34.99
C ILE A 806 -49.92 -26.26 33.65
N GLY A 807 -49.19 -27.24 33.08
CA GLY A 807 -49.72 -28.19 32.08
C GLY A 807 -48.70 -28.69 31.06
N GLY A 808 -47.76 -29.54 31.47
CA GLY A 808 -46.90 -30.26 30.52
C GLY A 808 -47.52 -31.58 30.08
N VAL A 809 -47.34 -31.96 28.82
CA VAL A 809 -47.45 -33.35 28.32
C VAL A 809 -46.32 -33.58 27.31
N GLU A 810 -45.61 -34.68 27.51
CA GLU A 810 -44.56 -35.23 26.64
C GLU A 810 -45.13 -36.44 25.88
N MET A 811 -44.42 -36.95 24.86
CA MET A 811 -44.78 -38.13 24.03
C MET A 811 -45.93 -37.89 23.00
N ASP A 812 -45.92 -38.44 21.78
CA ASP A 812 -45.07 -39.50 21.21
C ASP A 812 -44.91 -39.39 19.67
N VAL A 813 -43.78 -39.89 19.17
CA VAL A 813 -43.55 -40.66 17.91
C VAL A 813 -44.37 -40.30 16.64
N ASN A 814 -43.72 -39.63 15.69
CA ASN A 814 -43.19 -40.24 14.43
C ASN A 814 -42.31 -39.25 13.65
#